data_AF-A0A1S4D0N9-F1
#
_entry.id   AF-A0A1S4D0N9-F1
#
_cell.length_a   1.000
_cell.length_b   1.000
_cell.length_c   1.000
_cell.angle_alpha   90.00
_cell.angle_beta   90.00
_cell.angle_gamma   90.00
#
_symmetry.space_group_name_H-M   'P 1'
#
loop_
_entity.id
_entity.type
_entity.pdbx_description
1 polymer ?
#
loop_
_entity_poly.entity_id
_entity_poly.type
_entity_poly.pdbx_seq_one_letter_code
_entity_poly.pdbx_strand_id
1 'polypeptide(L)'
;MTTLKITKKHHKHFNNPFPANPKTLPLIYGTLILNFQKLPSSHQIYTIGKDFQLSWSSKDGGFLSISHKSEPARSLWSTIPREAFISAAIAETEVEESRGSFLIKDKHVHFVCNHQTIEEINIINQSDITTSSHDQDQFLPKNSQFPVLMITGKVYGVNKTKKVRFPRRKELMESSEKETSTSARYWLLFDQKNCNQLGFQVRIGKPDLQLPQRVSPRSYRSFSLKFGRIRRRRAGWFGFLSRKKTVAEENVVMKSAGVSDFNRICLTYASERNERFFGFGEQFSHLDFKGKRVPIFVQEQGIGRGDQPITFAANLVSYRAGGDWSTTYAPSPFYMTSKMRSLYLEGYDYSVFDLTRDDRIQIQLHGNSFEGRILHGNSPCELIEHLTESIGRPPPLPEWIISGAVVGMQGGTDTVRSIWNEMQRYDVPVSAFWLQDWVGQRETVIGSQLWWNWEADETRYSGWQQLIRDLNMKHIKVMTYCNPCLAPMDKKPNIRRHHFEEAKKLDILVKDKNGEPYMVPNTAFDVGMLDLTHPHTANWFKQILQEMVDDGVRGWMADFGEGLPVDACLYSGEDPIAAHNRYPELWAKLNREFVDEWRSTHVGQEREDPEETLVFFMRAGYRDTPKWAMLFWEGDQMVSWQKNDGIKSAVVGLLSGGLSGYALN
;
A
#
# COMPACT_ATOMS: atom_id res chain seq x y z
N MET A 1 -4.55 -17.20 16.72
CA MET A 1 -5.20 -15.88 16.75
C MET A 1 -5.26 -15.40 15.32
N THR A 2 -6.41 -14.97 14.81
CA THR A 2 -6.52 -14.36 13.48
C THR A 2 -5.78 -13.03 13.50
N THR A 3 -4.69 -12.92 12.75
CA THR A 3 -3.83 -11.72 12.68
C THR A 3 -4.48 -10.58 11.91
N LEU A 4 -5.51 -10.87 11.11
CA LEU A 4 -6.26 -9.91 10.30
C LEU A 4 -7.76 -10.12 10.49
N LYS A 5 -8.48 -9.04 10.75
CA LYS A 5 -9.94 -8.99 10.78
C LYS A 5 -10.43 -7.92 9.80
N ILE A 6 -11.35 -8.27 8.93
CA ILE A 6 -11.92 -7.34 7.94
C ILE A 6 -13.39 -7.09 8.26
N THR A 7 -13.82 -5.83 8.23
CA THR A 7 -15.20 -5.40 8.52
C THR A 7 -15.71 -4.51 7.40
N LYS A 8 -16.73 -4.97 6.66
CA LYS A 8 -17.39 -4.19 5.61
C LYS A 8 -18.47 -3.28 6.18
N LYS A 9 -18.52 -2.02 5.75
CA LYS A 9 -19.46 -0.99 6.26
C LYS A 9 -20.31 -0.31 5.18
N HIS A 10 -20.40 -0.88 3.98
CA HIS A 10 -21.09 -0.30 2.81
C HIS A 10 -22.55 0.13 3.06
N HIS A 11 -23.29 -0.58 3.93
CA HIS A 11 -24.73 -0.35 4.15
C HIS A 11 -25.07 0.25 5.52
N LYS A 12 -24.13 0.96 6.15
CA LYS A 12 -24.39 1.56 7.47
C LYS A 12 -25.21 2.85 7.32
N HIS A 13 -26.46 2.82 7.81
CA HIS A 13 -27.43 3.92 7.67
C HIS A 13 -27.26 5.08 8.68
N PHE A 14 -26.55 4.85 9.79
CA PHE A 14 -26.18 5.90 10.76
C PHE A 14 -24.66 5.93 10.91
N ASN A 15 -24.04 6.95 10.32
CA ASN A 15 -22.60 7.12 10.33
C ASN A 15 -22.18 8.21 11.31
N ASN A 16 -21.04 7.98 11.97
CA ASN A 16 -20.40 9.04 12.75
C ASN A 16 -19.70 9.97 11.74
N PRO A 17 -20.13 11.24 11.61
CA PRO A 17 -19.57 12.16 10.63
C PRO A 17 -18.13 12.62 10.98
N PHE A 18 -17.68 12.35 12.21
CA PHE A 18 -16.33 12.57 12.69
C PHE A 18 -15.65 11.22 12.98
N PRO A 19 -15.26 10.46 11.95
CA PRO A 19 -14.59 9.20 12.16
C PRO A 19 -13.28 9.42 12.94
N ALA A 20 -13.03 8.59 13.95
CA ALA A 20 -11.81 8.69 14.74
C ALA A 20 -10.59 8.34 13.89
N ASN A 21 -9.45 8.99 14.20
CA ASN A 21 -8.17 8.64 13.62
C ASN A 21 -7.83 7.16 13.89
N PRO A 22 -7.19 6.46 12.94
CA PRO A 22 -6.79 5.07 13.14
C PRO A 22 -5.86 4.92 14.34
N LYS A 23 -6.18 3.97 15.22
CA LYS A 23 -5.24 3.51 16.25
C LYS A 23 -4.28 2.54 15.58
N THR A 24 -3.04 2.96 15.41
CA THR A 24 -1.96 2.17 14.82
C THR A 24 -0.84 2.03 15.84
N LEU A 25 0.12 1.15 15.56
CA LEU A 25 1.30 0.99 16.38
C LEU A 25 1.98 2.36 16.59
N PRO A 26 2.09 2.85 17.84
CA PRO A 26 2.73 4.13 18.10
C PRO A 26 4.22 4.02 17.79
N LEU A 27 4.90 5.17 17.73
CA LEU A 27 6.34 5.21 17.53
C LEU A 27 7.06 4.36 18.59
N ILE A 28 7.85 3.40 18.12
CA ILE A 28 8.58 2.48 18.99
C ILE A 28 9.90 3.12 19.39
N TYR A 29 10.15 3.18 20.70
CA TYR A 29 11.42 3.64 21.26
C TYR A 29 12.20 2.46 21.83
N GLY A 30 13.50 2.50 21.58
CA GLY A 30 14.37 1.36 21.76
C GLY A 30 15.80 1.77 22.05
N THR A 31 16.52 0.93 22.78
CA THR A 31 17.94 1.16 23.06
C THR A 31 18.78 0.21 22.23
N LEU A 32 19.86 0.73 21.65
CA LEU A 32 20.92 -0.05 21.05
C LEU A 32 21.91 -0.46 22.15
N ILE A 33 22.07 -1.77 22.33
CA ILE A 33 23.05 -2.35 23.24
C ILE A 33 24.22 -2.89 22.43
N LEU A 34 25.42 -2.35 22.71
CA LEU A 34 26.64 -2.76 22.04
C LEU A 34 27.28 -3.95 22.73
N ASN A 35 27.65 -4.96 21.94
CA ASN A 35 28.54 -6.02 22.37
C ASN A 35 29.98 -5.68 21.96
N PHE A 36 30.72 -5.00 22.84
CA PHE A 36 32.09 -4.55 22.60
C PHE A 36 33.11 -5.68 22.36
N GLN A 37 32.75 -6.94 22.64
CA GLN A 37 33.64 -8.08 22.37
C GLN A 37 33.64 -8.49 20.88
N LYS A 38 32.59 -8.15 20.13
CA LYS A 38 32.41 -8.56 18.72
C LYS A 38 32.49 -7.40 17.73
N LEU A 39 32.35 -6.16 18.20
CA LEU A 39 32.35 -4.98 17.36
C LEU A 39 33.69 -4.23 17.42
N PRO A 40 34.07 -3.53 16.35
CA PRO A 40 35.25 -2.67 16.35
C PRO A 40 35.17 -1.66 17.50
N SER A 41 36.24 -1.55 18.28
CA SER A 41 36.33 -0.67 19.45
C SER A 41 36.46 0.81 19.06
N SER A 42 36.88 1.10 17.82
CA SER A 42 37.05 2.44 17.26
C SER A 42 36.15 2.67 16.04
N HIS A 43 36.28 3.85 15.43
CA HIS A 43 35.68 4.17 14.14
C HIS A 43 36.17 3.22 13.03
N GLN A 44 35.26 2.77 12.17
CA GLN A 44 35.57 1.94 11.01
C GLN A 44 34.73 2.36 9.81
N ILE A 45 35.31 2.30 8.61
CA ILE A 45 34.62 2.55 7.34
C ILE A 45 34.55 1.25 6.56
N TYR A 46 33.37 0.93 6.05
CA TYR A 46 33.09 -0.22 5.21
C TYR A 46 32.65 0.27 3.84
N THR A 47 33.26 -0.25 2.78
CA THR A 47 32.87 0.09 1.41
C THR A 47 31.69 -0.79 0.98
N ILE A 48 30.67 -0.19 0.38
CA ILE A 48 29.53 -0.88 -0.21
C ILE A 48 29.57 -0.65 -1.71
N GLY A 49 29.72 -1.71 -2.50
CA GLY A 49 30.00 -1.57 -3.93
C GLY A 49 31.25 -0.72 -4.22
N LYS A 50 31.16 0.15 -5.23
CA LYS A 50 32.25 1.06 -5.62
C LYS A 50 32.08 2.45 -5.03
N ASP A 51 30.85 2.92 -4.88
CA ASP A 51 30.51 4.34 -4.76
C ASP A 51 29.97 4.71 -3.38
N PHE A 52 29.55 3.74 -2.58
CA PHE A 52 28.99 3.98 -1.25
C PHE A 52 29.93 3.51 -0.13
N GLN A 53 29.76 4.11 1.03
CA GLN A 53 30.45 3.70 2.25
C GLN A 53 29.54 3.83 3.47
N LEU A 54 29.71 2.90 4.40
CA LEU A 54 29.12 2.95 5.73
C LEU A 54 30.22 3.25 6.75
N SER A 55 29.99 4.27 7.55
CA SER A 55 30.80 4.61 8.72
C SER A 55 30.16 4.05 9.98
N TRP A 56 30.94 3.29 10.75
CA TRP A 56 30.63 2.83 12.09
C TRP A 56 31.44 3.63 13.11
N SER A 57 30.80 4.02 14.21
CA SER A 57 31.46 4.61 15.36
C SER A 57 30.89 4.04 16.66
N SER A 58 31.77 3.52 17.51
CA SER A 58 31.43 3.11 18.89
C SER A 58 31.25 4.30 19.84
N LYS A 59 31.66 5.51 19.43
CA LYS A 59 31.47 6.74 20.22
C LYS A 59 29.99 7.00 20.46
N ASP A 60 29.70 7.60 21.61
CA ASP A 60 28.35 7.95 22.03
C ASP A 60 27.37 6.78 22.02
N GLY A 61 27.85 5.54 22.19
CA GLY A 61 27.03 4.34 22.34
C GLY A 61 26.54 3.73 21.02
N GLY A 62 27.25 3.99 19.92
CA GLY A 62 27.06 3.30 18.65
C GLY A 62 26.25 4.10 17.66
N PHE A 63 26.83 4.35 16.49
CA PHE A 63 26.19 5.09 15.41
C PHE A 63 26.69 4.60 14.04
N LEU A 64 25.76 4.52 13.09
CA LEU A 64 26.00 4.15 11.70
C LEU A 64 25.60 5.32 10.79
N SER A 65 26.39 5.61 9.77
CA SER A 65 26.04 6.58 8.73
C SER A 65 26.49 6.10 7.35
N ILE A 66 25.61 6.23 6.38
CA ILE A 66 25.87 5.94 4.96
C ILE A 66 26.10 7.27 4.24
N SER A 67 27.11 7.28 3.38
CA SER A 67 27.45 8.41 2.52
C SER A 67 27.90 7.90 1.15
N HIS A 68 27.77 8.75 0.14
CA HIS A 68 28.39 8.52 -1.16
C HIS A 68 29.85 8.99 -1.12
N LYS A 69 30.77 8.28 -1.79
CA LYS A 69 32.21 8.58 -1.74
C LYS A 69 32.59 9.89 -2.38
N SER A 70 31.80 10.41 -3.33
CA SER A 70 32.01 11.76 -3.88
C SER A 70 31.75 12.85 -2.84
N GLU A 71 30.91 12.58 -1.83
CA GLU A 71 30.57 13.53 -0.77
C GLU A 71 30.52 12.87 0.63
N PRO A 72 31.65 12.43 1.18
CA PRO A 72 31.70 11.68 2.43
C PRO A 72 31.10 12.41 3.65
N ALA A 73 31.06 13.74 3.60
CA ALA A 73 30.53 14.57 4.68
C ALA A 73 28.99 14.61 4.73
N ARG A 74 28.31 14.31 3.61
CA ARG A 74 26.84 14.30 3.54
C ARG A 74 26.30 12.91 3.83
N SER A 75 25.64 12.77 4.98
CA SER A 75 24.93 11.54 5.34
C SER A 75 23.64 11.40 4.54
N LEU A 76 23.54 10.33 3.74
CA LEU A 76 22.32 9.95 3.02
C LEU A 76 21.33 9.24 3.95
N TRP A 77 21.85 8.50 4.93
CA TRP A 77 21.09 7.79 5.95
C TRP A 77 21.96 7.62 7.19
N SER A 78 21.40 7.78 8.40
CA SER A 78 22.15 7.56 9.64
C SER A 78 21.25 7.18 10.81
N THR A 79 21.76 6.35 11.73
CA THR A 79 21.02 5.96 12.94
C THR A 79 21.01 7.08 13.97
N ILE A 80 20.20 6.96 15.02
CA ILE A 80 20.30 7.85 16.18
C ILE A 80 21.27 7.19 17.17
N PRO A 81 22.26 7.91 17.72
CA PRO A 81 23.19 7.32 18.70
C PRO A 81 22.45 6.71 19.89
N ARG A 82 22.88 5.51 20.32
CA ARG A 82 22.30 4.72 21.45
C ARG A 82 20.89 4.17 21.25
N GLU A 83 20.28 4.39 20.09
CA GLU A 83 18.90 3.99 19.87
C GLU A 83 18.79 2.84 18.88
N ALA A 84 17.80 1.99 19.11
CA ALA A 84 17.49 0.91 18.19
C ALA A 84 16.97 1.50 16.87
N PHE A 85 17.55 1.08 15.75
CA PHE A 85 17.12 1.43 14.41
C PHE A 85 16.25 0.35 13.77
N ILE A 86 16.22 -0.87 14.33
CA ILE A 86 15.29 -1.93 13.94
C ILE A 86 14.47 -2.35 15.15
N SER A 87 13.15 -2.43 14.96
CA SER A 87 12.23 -3.01 15.94
C SER A 87 11.15 -3.83 15.23
N ALA A 88 10.53 -4.74 15.97
CA ALA A 88 9.53 -5.65 15.43
C ALA A 88 8.38 -5.85 16.42
N ALA A 89 7.16 -6.06 15.91
CA ALA A 89 6.00 -6.34 16.75
C ALA A 89 5.08 -7.39 16.14
N ILE A 90 4.28 -8.01 17.00
CA ILE A 90 3.17 -8.88 16.60
C ILE A 90 1.90 -8.16 17.00
N ALA A 91 1.09 -7.78 16.01
CA ALA A 91 -0.15 -7.06 16.22
C ALA A 91 -1.32 -7.70 15.46
N GLU A 92 -2.52 -7.62 16.02
CA GLU A 92 -3.76 -7.91 15.29
C GLU A 92 -4.21 -6.67 14.51
N THR A 93 -4.36 -6.82 13.19
CA THR A 93 -4.88 -5.80 12.29
C THR A 93 -6.41 -5.91 12.18
N GLU A 94 -7.12 -4.79 12.29
CA GLU A 94 -8.50 -4.65 11.80
C GLU A 94 -8.53 -3.68 10.63
N VAL A 95 -9.09 -4.11 9.50
CA VAL A 95 -9.39 -3.23 8.36
C VAL A 95 -10.89 -3.03 8.29
N GLU A 96 -11.32 -1.78 8.29
CA GLU A 96 -12.69 -1.41 7.95
C GLU A 96 -12.72 -0.86 6.53
N GLU A 97 -13.63 -1.37 5.71
CA GLU A 97 -13.74 -0.99 4.30
C GLU A 97 -15.16 -0.52 3.99
N SER A 98 -15.26 0.53 3.18
CA SER A 98 -16.52 1.05 2.67
C SER A 98 -16.29 1.75 1.33
N ARG A 99 -16.70 1.12 0.23
CA ARG A 99 -16.72 1.69 -1.13
C ARG A 99 -15.39 2.37 -1.50
N GLY A 100 -14.29 1.60 -1.45
CA GLY A 100 -12.94 2.12 -1.75
C GLY A 100 -12.33 3.01 -0.66
N SER A 101 -13.04 3.32 0.42
CA SER A 101 -12.46 3.98 1.61
C SER A 101 -12.04 2.96 2.66
N PHE A 102 -10.86 3.14 3.24
CA PHE A 102 -10.28 2.20 4.20
C PHE A 102 -9.93 2.83 5.54
N LEU A 103 -9.89 1.99 6.57
CA LEU A 103 -9.37 2.34 7.90
C LEU A 103 -8.66 1.14 8.50
N ILE A 104 -7.34 1.22 8.56
CA ILE A 104 -6.47 0.17 9.09
C ILE A 104 -6.10 0.51 10.53
N LYS A 105 -6.32 -0.44 11.45
CA LYS A 105 -6.05 -0.28 12.89
C LYS A 105 -5.28 -1.47 13.44
N ASP A 106 -4.41 -1.19 14.40
CA ASP A 106 -3.82 -2.20 15.26
C ASP A 106 -4.62 -2.27 16.57
N LYS A 107 -5.12 -3.47 16.92
CA LYS A 107 -5.94 -3.67 18.13
C LYS A 107 -5.12 -4.17 19.30
N HIS A 108 -4.66 -5.41 19.19
CA HIS A 108 -3.92 -6.09 20.24
C HIS A 108 -2.48 -6.22 19.77
N VAL A 109 -1.59 -5.42 20.36
CA VAL A 109 -0.14 -5.58 20.21
C VAL A 109 0.29 -6.63 21.22
N HIS A 110 0.55 -7.84 20.73
CA HIS A 110 0.89 -8.99 21.57
C HIS A 110 2.31 -8.89 22.10
N PHE A 111 3.26 -8.51 21.24
CA PHE A 111 4.68 -8.42 21.59
C PHE A 111 5.32 -7.27 20.83
N VAL A 112 6.27 -6.59 21.48
CA VAL A 112 7.13 -5.57 20.86
C VAL A 112 8.57 -5.88 21.24
N CYS A 113 9.42 -6.10 20.24
CA CYS A 113 10.87 -6.16 20.37
C CYS A 113 11.42 -4.79 19.99
N ASN A 114 11.60 -3.93 21.00
CA ASN A 114 12.03 -2.56 20.84
C ASN A 114 13.52 -2.34 21.12
N HIS A 115 14.21 -3.25 21.81
CA HIS A 115 15.65 -3.14 22.02
C HIS A 115 16.42 -3.93 20.97
N GLN A 116 17.64 -3.49 20.66
CA GLN A 116 18.46 -4.05 19.59
C GLN A 116 19.90 -4.26 20.06
N THR A 117 20.52 -5.36 19.63
CA THR A 117 21.97 -5.52 19.63
C THR A 117 22.50 -5.53 18.21
N ILE A 118 23.71 -5.02 17.99
CA ILE A 118 24.49 -5.36 16.79
C ILE A 118 25.48 -6.45 17.21
N GLU A 119 25.44 -7.59 16.53
CA GLU A 119 26.38 -8.69 16.76
C GLU A 119 27.56 -8.61 15.79
N GLU A 120 27.32 -8.19 14.55
CA GLU A 120 28.29 -8.27 13.47
C GLU A 120 28.00 -7.26 12.35
N ILE A 121 29.07 -6.69 11.76
CA ILE A 121 29.04 -5.85 10.54
C ILE A 121 30.09 -6.39 9.59
N ASN A 122 29.65 -7.06 8.52
CA ASN A 122 30.52 -7.75 7.59
C ASN A 122 30.34 -7.27 6.15
N ILE A 123 31.42 -7.38 5.38
CA ILE A 123 31.40 -7.31 3.93
C ILE A 123 31.39 -8.75 3.39
N ILE A 124 30.41 -9.06 2.57
CA ILE A 124 30.31 -10.31 1.83
C ILE A 124 30.82 -10.04 0.42
N ASN A 125 31.79 -10.82 -0.03
CA ASN A 125 32.29 -10.81 -1.40
C ASN A 125 31.72 -11.98 -2.20
N GLN A 126 31.82 -11.89 -3.52
CA GLN A 126 31.35 -12.96 -4.41
C GLN A 126 32.06 -14.31 -4.15
N SER A 127 33.32 -14.28 -3.73
CA SER A 127 34.09 -15.47 -3.34
C SER A 127 33.55 -16.21 -2.12
N ASP A 128 32.84 -15.50 -1.23
CA ASP A 128 32.47 -16.02 0.09
C ASP A 128 31.22 -16.90 0.02
N ILE A 129 30.42 -16.75 -1.04
CA ILE A 129 29.20 -17.52 -1.32
C ILE A 129 29.51 -19.00 -1.55
N THR A 130 30.64 -19.33 -2.18
CA THR A 130 30.99 -20.74 -2.45
C THR A 130 31.38 -21.54 -1.20
N THR A 131 31.55 -20.86 -0.06
CA THR A 131 32.07 -21.42 1.20
C THR A 131 31.10 -21.29 2.38
N SER A 132 29.93 -20.67 2.18
CA SER A 132 28.98 -20.35 3.25
C SER A 132 27.96 -21.47 3.49
N SER A 133 27.55 -21.67 4.74
CA SER A 133 26.52 -22.63 5.15
C SER A 133 25.13 -22.22 4.62
N HIS A 134 24.29 -23.21 4.29
CA HIS A 134 22.94 -23.07 3.68
C HIS A 134 21.99 -21.95 4.18
N ASP A 135 22.19 -21.41 5.40
CA ASP A 135 21.35 -20.33 5.96
C ASP A 135 21.75 -18.91 5.53
N GLN A 136 22.98 -18.65 5.06
CA GLN A 136 23.38 -17.29 4.59
C GLN A 136 23.05 -17.07 3.11
N ASP A 137 23.16 -18.10 2.28
CA ASP A 137 22.88 -18.03 0.84
C ASP A 137 21.40 -17.78 0.50
N GLN A 138 20.46 -18.11 1.41
CA GLN A 138 19.02 -17.86 1.18
C GLN A 138 18.61 -16.39 1.31
N PHE A 139 19.50 -15.51 1.80
CA PHE A 139 19.17 -14.11 2.11
C PHE A 139 19.84 -13.10 1.18
N LEU A 140 20.78 -13.52 0.32
CA LEU A 140 21.39 -12.64 -0.65
C LEU A 140 20.43 -12.41 -1.83
N PRO A 141 20.10 -11.16 -2.18
CA PRO A 141 19.30 -10.88 -3.37
C PRO A 141 20.00 -11.44 -4.62
N LYS A 142 19.23 -12.11 -5.49
CA LYS A 142 19.75 -12.80 -6.69
C LYS A 142 20.57 -11.90 -7.64
N ASN A 143 20.37 -10.58 -7.59
CA ASN A 143 21.00 -9.59 -8.47
C ASN A 143 21.90 -8.59 -7.72
N SER A 144 22.44 -8.96 -6.55
CA SER A 144 23.28 -8.05 -5.76
C SER A 144 24.62 -7.77 -6.44
N GLN A 145 25.05 -6.51 -6.50
CA GLN A 145 26.44 -6.20 -6.87
C GLN A 145 27.33 -6.31 -5.62
N PHE A 146 28.29 -7.21 -5.68
CA PHE A 146 29.29 -7.38 -4.62
C PHE A 146 30.36 -6.28 -4.69
N PRO A 147 30.93 -5.82 -3.56
CA PRO A 147 30.67 -6.29 -2.19
C PRO A 147 29.34 -5.81 -1.59
N VAL A 148 28.66 -6.72 -0.86
CA VAL A 148 27.43 -6.46 -0.10
C VAL A 148 27.79 -6.27 1.37
N LEU A 149 27.22 -5.27 2.04
CA LEU A 149 27.37 -5.09 3.48
C LEU A 149 26.19 -5.71 4.23
N MET A 150 26.50 -6.49 5.25
CA MET A 150 25.50 -7.13 6.11
C MET A 150 25.72 -6.75 7.57
N ILE A 151 24.67 -6.26 8.21
CA ILE A 151 24.58 -6.04 9.65
C ILE A 151 23.65 -7.08 10.23
N THR A 152 24.14 -7.87 11.19
CA THR A 152 23.31 -8.84 11.91
C THR A 152 23.30 -8.56 13.40
N GLY A 153 22.21 -8.96 14.04
CA GLY A 153 22.03 -8.78 15.47
C GLY A 153 20.72 -9.36 15.96
N LYS A 154 20.30 -8.96 17.16
CA LYS A 154 19.02 -9.41 17.73
C LYS A 154 18.16 -8.23 18.13
N VAL A 155 16.88 -8.32 17.84
CA VAL A 155 15.85 -7.50 18.48
C VAL A 155 15.27 -8.28 19.65
N TYR A 156 14.92 -7.62 20.74
CA TYR A 156 14.29 -8.25 21.89
C TYR A 156 13.40 -7.29 22.66
N GLY A 157 12.47 -7.85 23.42
CA GLY A 157 11.52 -7.11 24.25
C GLY A 157 11.13 -7.88 25.49
N VAL A 158 10.77 -7.15 26.54
CA VAL A 158 10.29 -7.70 27.81
C VAL A 158 8.83 -7.33 27.99
N ASN A 159 7.95 -8.32 27.98
CA ASN A 159 6.54 -8.10 28.23
C ASN A 159 6.20 -8.39 29.69
N LYS A 160 5.70 -7.37 30.41
CA LYS A 160 5.16 -7.51 31.76
C LYS A 160 3.67 -7.82 31.70
N THR A 161 3.30 -9.10 31.82
CA THR A 161 1.88 -9.47 31.94
C THR A 161 1.40 -9.30 33.38
N LYS A 162 0.65 -8.23 33.66
CA LYS A 162 -0.08 -8.09 34.94
C LYS A 162 -1.27 -9.05 34.97
N LYS A 163 -1.24 -10.07 35.85
CA LYS A 163 -2.45 -10.84 36.19
C LYS A 163 -3.37 -9.98 37.03
N VAL A 164 -4.54 -9.63 36.50
CA VAL A 164 -5.64 -9.08 37.30
C VAL A 164 -6.27 -10.23 38.11
N ARG A 165 -6.19 -10.18 39.44
CA ARG A 165 -6.94 -11.07 40.35
C ARG A 165 -8.16 -10.31 40.89
N PHE A 166 -9.35 -10.89 40.75
CA PHE A 166 -10.55 -10.45 41.48
C PHE A 166 -10.38 -10.74 42.99
N PRO A 167 -10.87 -9.85 43.89
CA PRO A 167 -10.58 -9.97 45.31
C PRO A 167 -11.52 -10.99 45.96
N ARG A 168 -10.99 -12.09 46.49
CA ARG A 168 -11.58 -12.77 47.65
C ARG A 168 -10.52 -13.35 48.58
N ARG A 169 -10.49 -12.74 49.77
CA ARG A 169 -9.87 -13.11 51.07
C ARG A 169 -8.33 -13.23 51.16
N LYS A 170 -7.82 -12.36 52.05
CA LYS A 170 -6.54 -12.29 52.74
C LYS A 170 -5.76 -13.61 52.84
N GLU A 171 -4.62 -13.66 52.15
CA GLU A 171 -3.37 -14.27 52.60
C GLU A 171 -2.23 -13.60 51.81
N LEU A 172 -1.18 -13.13 52.51
CA LEU A 172 0.02 -12.56 51.89
C LEU A 172 0.80 -13.69 51.21
N MET A 173 0.81 -13.71 49.87
CA MET A 173 1.82 -14.39 49.07
C MET A 173 2.33 -13.40 48.03
N GLU A 174 3.65 -13.25 47.96
CA GLU A 174 4.35 -12.48 46.94
C GLU A 174 3.91 -12.88 45.53
N SER A 175 3.52 -11.90 44.72
CA SER A 175 3.21 -12.10 43.31
C SER A 175 4.52 -12.30 42.53
N SER A 176 4.76 -13.49 42.00
CA SER A 176 5.82 -13.66 41.00
C SER A 176 5.34 -13.11 39.65
N GLU A 177 5.94 -12.00 39.22
CA GLU A 177 5.85 -11.51 37.85
C GLU A 177 6.50 -12.56 36.93
N LYS A 178 5.74 -13.11 35.98
CA LYS A 178 6.32 -13.92 34.90
C LYS A 178 6.72 -12.98 33.78
N GLU A 179 7.97 -12.56 33.75
CA GLU A 179 8.55 -11.87 32.60
C GLU A 179 8.77 -12.89 31.48
N THR A 180 8.16 -12.63 30.32
CA THR A 180 8.44 -13.37 29.08
C THR A 180 9.31 -12.48 28.21
N SER A 181 10.50 -12.98 27.88
CA SER A 181 11.43 -12.34 26.94
C SER A 181 11.21 -12.95 25.56
N THR A 182 10.98 -12.10 24.57
CA THR A 182 10.95 -12.50 23.16
C THR A 182 12.16 -11.89 22.48
N SER A 183 12.87 -12.67 21.67
CA SER A 183 13.96 -12.16 20.83
C SER A 183 13.85 -12.72 19.42
N ALA A 184 14.39 -12.02 18.43
CA ALA A 184 14.60 -12.56 17.10
C ALA A 184 15.88 -12.01 16.49
N ARG A 185 16.53 -12.83 15.67
CA ARG A 185 17.66 -12.38 14.84
C ARG A 185 17.13 -11.46 13.74
N TYR A 186 17.88 -10.43 13.39
CA TYR A 186 17.62 -9.62 12.21
C TYR A 186 18.83 -9.61 11.28
N TRP A 187 18.55 -9.31 10.02
CA TRP A 187 19.53 -9.04 8.98
C TRP A 187 19.18 -7.70 8.33
N LEU A 188 20.15 -6.80 8.23
CA LEU A 188 20.07 -5.57 7.45
C LEU A 188 21.18 -5.61 6.41
N LEU A 189 20.78 -5.65 5.14
CA LEU A 189 21.67 -5.73 3.99
C LEU A 189 21.69 -4.40 3.26
N PHE A 190 22.86 -4.05 2.73
CA PHE A 190 23.06 -2.94 1.81
C PHE A 190 23.87 -3.40 0.60
N ASP A 191 23.38 -3.14 -0.59
CA ASP A 191 24.05 -3.47 -1.84
C ASP A 191 23.94 -2.32 -2.84
N GLN A 192 25.01 -2.07 -3.60
CA GLN A 192 24.98 -1.03 -4.61
C GLN A 192 24.18 -1.52 -5.82
N LYS A 193 23.20 -0.73 -6.28
CA LYS A 193 22.43 -1.04 -7.50
C LYS A 193 23.06 -0.39 -8.73
N ASN A 194 23.48 0.87 -8.59
CA ASN A 194 24.26 1.62 -9.56
C ASN A 194 25.04 2.73 -8.81
N CYS A 195 25.73 3.63 -9.52
CA CYS A 195 26.51 4.70 -8.87
C CYS A 195 25.66 5.65 -8.00
N ASN A 196 24.37 5.80 -8.28
CA ASN A 196 23.50 6.75 -7.61
C ASN A 196 22.51 6.10 -6.64
N GLN A 197 22.49 4.78 -6.53
CA GLN A 197 21.49 4.06 -5.76
C GLN A 197 22.07 2.93 -4.92
N LEU A 198 21.70 2.94 -3.65
CA LEU A 198 22.00 1.89 -2.69
C LEU A 198 20.71 1.17 -2.31
N GLY A 199 20.64 -0.13 -2.59
CA GLY A 199 19.56 -0.99 -2.10
C GLY A 199 19.73 -1.30 -0.63
N PHE A 200 18.62 -1.51 0.07
CA PHE A 200 18.60 -2.06 1.41
C PHE A 200 17.49 -3.10 1.57
N GLN A 201 17.74 -4.08 2.43
CA GLN A 201 16.77 -5.09 2.80
C GLN A 201 16.87 -5.37 4.28
N VAL A 202 15.72 -5.49 4.97
CA VAL A 202 15.67 -5.97 6.35
C VAL A 202 14.72 -7.12 6.46
N ARG A 203 15.16 -8.12 7.22
CA ARG A 203 14.36 -9.29 7.54
C ARG A 203 14.49 -9.62 9.03
N ILE A 204 13.37 -10.00 9.63
CA ILE A 204 13.31 -10.47 11.01
C ILE A 204 13.09 -11.98 10.99
N GLY A 205 13.89 -12.71 11.77
CA GLY A 205 13.74 -14.14 11.96
C GLY A 205 12.52 -14.50 12.81
N LYS A 206 12.31 -15.80 13.00
CA LYS A 206 11.21 -16.27 13.85
C LYS A 206 11.41 -15.85 15.31
N PRO A 207 10.33 -15.64 16.08
CA PRO A 207 10.45 -15.26 17.49
C PRO A 207 10.94 -16.45 18.34
N ASP A 208 12.04 -16.24 19.05
CA ASP A 208 12.49 -17.10 20.13
C ASP A 208 11.80 -16.67 21.43
N LEU A 209 10.86 -17.49 21.91
CA LEU A 209 10.19 -17.28 23.19
C LEU A 209 10.97 -18.00 24.30
N GLN A 210 11.63 -17.23 25.17
CA GLN A 210 12.29 -17.78 26.36
C GLN A 210 11.33 -17.71 27.56
N LEU A 211 10.89 -18.88 28.03
CA LEU A 211 10.18 -19.02 29.32
C LEU A 211 11.21 -18.97 30.47
N PRO A 212 10.94 -18.28 31.59
CA PRO A 212 11.90 -18.19 32.68
C PRO A 212 12.21 -19.57 33.25
N GLN A 213 13.50 -19.91 33.36
CA GLN A 213 13.98 -21.12 34.01
C GLN A 213 13.57 -21.11 35.49
N ARG A 214 12.88 -22.17 35.94
CA ARG A 214 12.67 -22.43 37.36
C ARG A 214 14.02 -22.77 37.99
N VAL A 215 14.61 -21.84 38.74
CA VAL A 215 15.62 -22.19 39.74
C VAL A 215 14.87 -22.88 40.89
N SER A 216 15.07 -24.18 41.06
CA SER A 216 14.55 -24.93 42.19
C SER A 216 15.20 -24.42 43.49
N PRO A 217 14.44 -24.05 44.53
CA PRO A 217 15.03 -23.73 45.82
C PRO A 217 15.62 -25.01 46.42
N ARG A 218 16.87 -24.92 46.90
CA ARG A 218 17.51 -25.95 47.74
C ARG A 218 16.57 -26.33 48.88
N SER A 219 16.20 -27.60 48.99
CA SER A 219 15.39 -28.08 50.10
C SER A 219 16.23 -28.13 51.38
N TYR A 220 15.88 -27.30 52.36
CA TYR A 220 16.26 -27.52 53.74
C TYR A 220 15.43 -28.68 54.30
N ARG A 221 16.12 -29.71 54.79
CA ARG A 221 15.51 -30.80 55.57
C ARG A 221 14.91 -30.22 56.86
N SER A 222 13.62 -30.44 57.11
CA SER A 222 13.13 -30.52 58.49
C SER A 222 11.93 -31.47 58.63
N PHE A 223 12.16 -32.43 59.53
CA PHE A 223 11.27 -33.20 60.41
C PHE A 223 9.76 -33.24 60.15
N SER A 224 9.28 -34.48 59.98
CA SER A 224 7.88 -34.85 60.11
C SER A 224 7.49 -35.02 61.58
N LEU A 225 6.34 -34.48 61.95
CA LEU A 225 5.62 -34.83 63.18
C LEU A 225 4.15 -35.06 62.83
N LYS A 226 3.70 -36.30 63.07
CA LYS A 226 2.33 -36.77 62.94
C LYS A 226 1.52 -36.37 64.18
N PHE A 227 0.34 -35.78 63.97
CA PHE A 227 -0.88 -35.91 64.79
C PHE A 227 -2.05 -35.61 63.84
N GLY A 228 -3.24 -36.21 63.85
CA GLY A 228 -3.99 -37.00 64.82
C GLY A 228 -5.47 -36.65 64.54
N ARG A 229 -6.31 -37.65 64.25
CA ARG A 229 -7.72 -37.51 63.80
C ARG A 229 -8.60 -36.72 64.78
N ILE A 230 -9.57 -35.94 64.26
CA ILE A 230 -10.86 -35.71 64.92
C ILE A 230 -12.01 -35.81 63.90
N ARG A 231 -13.02 -36.60 64.26
CA ARG A 231 -14.28 -36.89 63.56
C ARG A 231 -15.38 -36.08 64.27
N ARG A 232 -16.28 -35.41 63.55
CA ARG A 232 -17.63 -35.09 64.09
C ARG A 232 -18.71 -35.14 63.00
N ARG A 233 -19.78 -35.85 63.37
CA ARG A 233 -20.98 -36.22 62.60
C ARG A 233 -21.96 -35.05 62.42
N ARG A 234 -22.77 -35.12 61.36
CA ARG A 234 -24.25 -35.00 61.44
C ARG A 234 -24.91 -35.69 60.24
N ALA A 235 -26.07 -36.30 60.50
CA ALA A 235 -26.85 -37.15 59.61
C ALA A 235 -28.29 -36.61 59.45
N GLY A 236 -28.97 -37.00 58.36
CA GLY A 236 -30.42 -36.88 58.09
C GLY A 236 -30.72 -36.23 56.72
N TRP A 237 -30.92 -37.00 55.62
CA TRP A 237 -32.20 -37.47 55.02
C TRP A 237 -33.09 -36.33 54.47
N PHE A 238 -33.65 -36.27 53.25
CA PHE A 238 -33.88 -37.20 52.11
C PHE A 238 -34.21 -36.34 50.84
N GLY A 239 -33.99 -36.85 49.62
CA GLY A 239 -34.60 -36.27 48.39
C GLY A 239 -33.89 -36.54 47.06
N PHE A 240 -34.23 -37.68 46.43
CA PHE A 240 -34.22 -38.03 44.99
C PHE A 240 -33.42 -37.19 43.96
N LEU A 241 -32.46 -37.84 43.27
CA LEU A 241 -32.48 -38.21 41.82
C LEU A 241 -31.07 -38.65 41.39
N SER A 242 -30.92 -39.95 41.14
CA SER A 242 -29.68 -40.53 40.58
C SER A 242 -29.67 -40.35 39.07
N ARG A 243 -28.71 -39.58 38.56
CA ARG A 243 -28.31 -39.60 37.14
C ARG A 243 -26.81 -39.85 37.09
N LYS A 244 -26.42 -41.05 36.65
CA LYS A 244 -25.02 -41.41 36.38
C LYS A 244 -24.41 -40.37 35.43
N LYS A 245 -23.34 -39.71 35.87
CA LYS A 245 -22.37 -39.01 35.00
C LYS A 245 -21.02 -39.65 35.22
N THR A 246 -20.59 -40.41 34.22
CA THR A 246 -19.21 -40.82 34.00
C THR A 246 -18.38 -39.55 33.81
N VAL A 247 -17.42 -39.30 34.70
CA VAL A 247 -16.42 -38.24 34.52
C VAL A 247 -15.26 -38.90 33.80
N ALA A 248 -15.16 -38.65 32.50
CA ALA A 248 -13.94 -38.90 31.75
C ALA A 248 -12.90 -37.85 32.18
N GLU A 249 -11.72 -38.28 32.58
CA GLU A 249 -10.54 -37.44 32.67
C GLU A 249 -10.17 -36.98 31.25
N GLU A 250 -10.68 -35.82 30.85
CA GLU A 250 -10.09 -35.09 29.73
C GLU A 250 -8.75 -34.51 30.20
N ASN A 251 -7.68 -35.21 29.84
CA ASN A 251 -6.37 -34.59 29.69
C ASN A 251 -6.51 -33.42 28.73
N VAL A 252 -6.63 -32.20 29.26
CA VAL A 252 -6.47 -30.97 28.49
C VAL A 252 -5.01 -30.90 28.06
N VAL A 253 -4.72 -31.55 26.94
CA VAL A 253 -3.55 -31.25 26.13
C VAL A 253 -3.75 -29.81 25.68
N MET A 254 -3.09 -28.87 26.35
CA MET A 254 -2.91 -27.53 25.81
C MET A 254 -2.22 -27.68 24.45
N LYS A 255 -2.99 -27.55 23.36
CA LYS A 255 -2.42 -27.29 22.04
C LYS A 255 -1.49 -26.08 22.19
N SER A 256 -0.20 -26.28 21.94
CA SER A 256 0.75 -25.19 21.77
C SER A 256 0.20 -24.27 20.68
N ALA A 257 -0.21 -23.06 21.06
CA ALA A 257 -0.51 -22.02 20.08
C ALA A 257 0.77 -21.81 19.26
N GLY A 258 0.71 -22.05 17.95
CA GLY A 258 1.83 -21.80 17.05
C GLY A 258 2.31 -20.36 17.22
N VAL A 259 3.62 -20.18 17.40
CA VAL A 259 4.24 -18.87 17.48
C VAL A 259 4.00 -18.18 16.14
N SER A 260 3.29 -17.04 16.14
CA SER A 260 3.09 -16.24 14.94
C SER A 260 4.37 -15.47 14.63
N ASP A 261 4.75 -15.41 13.35
CA ASP A 261 5.88 -14.59 12.92
C ASP A 261 5.59 -13.10 13.18
N PHE A 262 6.66 -12.28 13.30
CA PHE A 262 6.52 -10.83 13.37
C PHE A 262 5.81 -10.33 12.12
N ASN A 263 4.78 -9.49 12.31
CA ASN A 263 4.00 -8.91 11.22
C ASN A 263 4.05 -7.38 11.21
N ARG A 264 4.91 -6.80 12.05
CA ARG A 264 5.28 -5.39 12.04
C ARG A 264 6.79 -5.30 12.10
N ILE A 265 7.37 -4.53 11.20
CA ILE A 265 8.78 -4.15 11.27
C ILE A 265 8.87 -2.63 11.21
N CYS A 266 9.77 -2.07 12.01
CA CYS A 266 10.02 -0.65 12.07
C CYS A 266 11.49 -0.36 11.80
N LEU A 267 11.77 0.54 10.84
CA LEU A 267 13.09 1.12 10.59
C LEU A 267 13.10 2.56 11.12
N THR A 268 13.97 2.85 12.08
CA THR A 268 14.10 4.18 12.69
C THR A 268 15.47 4.76 12.40
N TYR A 269 15.50 6.02 11.97
CA TYR A 269 16.76 6.71 11.66
C TYR A 269 16.64 8.21 11.87
N ALA A 270 17.79 8.88 11.91
CA ALA A 270 17.91 10.27 12.27
C ALA A 270 17.32 11.19 11.19
N SER A 271 16.71 12.28 11.65
CA SER A 271 16.31 13.42 10.82
C SER A 271 16.52 14.71 11.59
N GLU A 272 16.56 15.85 10.90
CA GLU A 272 16.72 17.14 11.58
C GLU A 272 15.38 17.86 11.78
N ARG A 273 15.30 18.70 12.81
CA ARG A 273 14.09 19.48 13.13
C ARG A 273 13.65 20.40 11.98
N ASN A 274 14.62 20.95 11.25
CA ASN A 274 14.40 21.84 10.11
C ASN A 274 14.38 21.10 8.75
N GLU A 275 14.52 19.77 8.75
CA GLU A 275 14.41 18.95 7.55
C GLU A 275 12.95 18.88 7.09
N ARG A 276 12.73 19.18 5.81
CA ARG A 276 11.41 19.14 5.16
C ARG A 276 11.31 17.90 4.28
N PHE A 277 10.14 17.30 4.20
CA PHE A 277 9.90 16.04 3.49
C PHE A 277 8.86 16.24 2.39
N PHE A 278 9.17 15.80 1.18
CA PHE A 278 8.35 15.96 -0.02
C PHE A 278 8.22 14.62 -0.76
N GLY A 279 7.13 14.45 -1.52
CA GLY A 279 6.84 13.24 -2.28
C GLY A 279 5.56 12.58 -1.79
N PHE A 280 5.63 11.28 -1.54
CA PHE A 280 4.52 10.40 -1.13
C PHE A 280 3.42 10.17 -2.17
N GLY A 281 3.73 10.34 -3.46
CA GLY A 281 2.77 10.23 -4.56
C GLY A 281 1.99 11.53 -4.77
N GLU A 282 0.78 11.44 -5.32
CA GLU A 282 -0.13 12.57 -5.45
C GLU A 282 -0.85 12.83 -4.13
N GLN A 283 -0.56 13.97 -3.51
CA GLN A 283 -1.02 14.35 -2.20
C GLN A 283 -1.66 15.73 -2.26
N PHE A 284 -2.91 15.81 -1.82
CA PHE A 284 -3.77 16.94 -2.19
C PHE A 284 -3.93 18.00 -1.09
N SER A 285 -3.41 17.74 0.12
CA SER A 285 -3.59 18.65 1.28
C SER A 285 -2.29 19.31 1.74
N HIS A 286 -1.16 18.64 1.49
CA HIS A 286 0.14 19.01 2.04
C HIS A 286 1.26 18.69 1.06
N LEU A 287 2.26 19.57 1.02
CA LEU A 287 3.50 19.36 0.28
C LEU A 287 4.67 19.01 1.21
N ASP A 288 4.73 19.62 2.41
CA ASP A 288 5.69 19.27 3.47
C ASP A 288 5.07 18.32 4.50
N PHE A 289 5.71 17.17 4.69
CA PHE A 289 5.25 16.10 5.56
C PHE A 289 5.98 16.00 6.91
N LYS A 290 6.97 16.85 7.20
CA LYS A 290 7.53 16.91 8.55
C LYS A 290 6.42 17.19 9.58
N GLY A 291 6.45 16.47 10.69
CA GLY A 291 5.41 16.53 11.73
C GLY A 291 4.17 15.67 11.45
N LYS A 292 4.13 14.91 10.35
CA LYS A 292 2.97 14.09 9.95
C LYS A 292 3.27 12.60 9.99
N ARG A 293 2.21 11.82 10.03
CA ARG A 293 2.25 10.35 9.92
C ARG A 293 1.55 9.97 8.63
N VAL A 294 2.30 9.55 7.63
CA VAL A 294 1.83 9.37 6.24
C VAL A 294 1.57 7.89 5.96
N PRO A 295 0.31 7.45 5.89
CA PRO A 295 -0.03 6.10 5.46
C PRO A 295 0.15 5.97 3.93
N ILE A 296 0.70 4.85 3.49
CA ILE A 296 0.82 4.49 2.07
C ILE A 296 -0.18 3.37 1.80
N PHE A 297 -1.33 3.76 1.27
CA PHE A 297 -2.41 2.85 0.92
C PHE A 297 -3.28 3.50 -0.15
N VAL A 298 -3.38 2.84 -1.30
CA VAL A 298 -4.28 3.25 -2.38
C VAL A 298 -5.71 3.28 -1.83
N GLN A 299 -6.50 4.30 -2.14
CA GLN A 299 -7.91 4.37 -1.76
C GLN A 299 -8.63 5.52 -2.44
N GLU A 300 -9.94 5.58 -2.29
CA GLU A 300 -10.71 6.78 -2.61
C GLU A 300 -10.13 8.01 -1.89
N GLN A 301 -9.91 9.09 -2.64
CA GLN A 301 -9.34 10.34 -2.14
C GLN A 301 -10.29 11.05 -1.17
N GLY A 302 -11.61 10.86 -1.34
CA GLY A 302 -12.66 11.32 -0.44
C GLY A 302 -13.16 12.74 -0.71
N ILE A 303 -14.35 13.06 -0.19
CA ILE A 303 -15.10 14.30 -0.49
C ILE A 303 -14.93 15.36 0.61
N GLY A 304 -14.33 16.49 0.26
CA GLY A 304 -13.99 17.63 1.11
C GLY A 304 -12.70 17.45 1.91
N ARG A 305 -12.33 16.22 2.29
CA ARG A 305 -10.99 15.86 2.84
C ARG A 305 -10.55 16.67 4.06
N GLY A 306 -11.51 17.12 4.86
CA GLY A 306 -11.32 17.97 6.03
C GLY A 306 -11.98 19.35 5.90
N ASP A 307 -12.42 19.73 4.70
CA ASP A 307 -13.15 20.98 4.48
C ASP A 307 -14.62 20.84 4.95
N GLN A 308 -14.92 21.47 6.08
CA GLN A 308 -16.25 21.44 6.69
C GLN A 308 -17.15 22.55 6.11
N PRO A 309 -18.48 22.32 6.00
CA PRO A 309 -19.24 21.13 6.42
C PRO A 309 -19.33 20.02 5.35
N ILE A 310 -18.61 20.11 4.22
CA ILE A 310 -18.70 19.15 3.10
C ILE A 310 -18.29 17.75 3.56
N THR A 311 -17.12 17.62 4.20
CA THR A 311 -16.65 16.34 4.73
C THR A 311 -17.60 15.74 5.77
N PHE A 312 -18.21 16.55 6.62
CA PHE A 312 -19.24 16.11 7.56
C PHE A 312 -20.43 15.49 6.83
N ALA A 313 -20.95 16.17 5.80
CA ALA A 313 -22.11 15.70 5.05
C ALA A 313 -21.79 14.40 4.30
N ALA A 314 -20.62 14.31 3.66
CA ALA A 314 -20.16 13.11 2.99
C ALA A 314 -20.10 11.91 3.94
N ASN A 315 -19.47 12.09 5.12
CA ASN A 315 -19.37 11.02 6.12
C ASN A 315 -20.71 10.63 6.74
N LEU A 316 -21.70 11.53 6.78
CA LEU A 316 -23.04 11.23 7.27
C LEU A 316 -23.77 10.31 6.29
N VAL A 317 -23.68 10.60 4.98
CA VAL A 317 -24.33 9.83 3.91
C VAL A 317 -23.63 8.49 3.66
N SER A 318 -22.30 8.47 3.65
CA SER A 318 -21.53 7.25 3.42
C SER A 318 -20.32 7.19 4.34
N TYR A 319 -20.14 6.03 5.00
CA TYR A 319 -19.11 5.87 6.02
C TYR A 319 -17.72 6.13 5.46
N ARG A 320 -17.04 7.17 5.99
CA ARG A 320 -15.69 7.62 5.61
C ARG A 320 -15.54 8.15 4.18
N ALA A 321 -16.62 8.35 3.44
CA ALA A 321 -16.55 8.92 2.10
C ALA A 321 -15.98 10.35 2.05
N GLY A 322 -15.92 11.05 3.18
CA GLY A 322 -15.29 12.37 3.25
C GLY A 322 -13.76 12.37 3.18
N GLY A 323 -13.11 11.22 3.32
CA GLY A 323 -11.65 11.12 3.34
C GLY A 323 -10.99 11.89 4.48
N ASP A 324 -9.67 12.05 4.39
CA ASP A 324 -8.89 12.94 5.25
C ASP A 324 -7.70 13.53 4.49
N TRP A 325 -6.83 14.25 5.18
CA TRP A 325 -5.74 14.96 4.51
C TRP A 325 -4.78 14.03 3.74
N SER A 326 -4.72 12.75 4.13
CA SER A 326 -3.78 11.73 3.63
C SER A 326 -4.36 10.78 2.60
N THR A 327 -5.68 10.80 2.38
CA THR A 327 -6.32 9.92 1.40
C THR A 327 -6.01 10.35 -0.03
N THR A 328 -5.66 9.39 -0.88
CA THR A 328 -5.25 9.59 -2.28
C THR A 328 -5.41 8.30 -3.09
N TYR A 329 -5.70 8.46 -4.39
CA TYR A 329 -5.73 7.40 -5.40
C TYR A 329 -4.33 6.88 -5.76
N ALA A 330 -3.30 7.72 -5.58
CA ALA A 330 -1.96 7.47 -6.10
C ALA A 330 -0.85 7.73 -5.07
N PRO A 331 -0.84 7.03 -3.92
CA PRO A 331 0.26 7.12 -2.97
C PRO A 331 1.52 6.41 -3.50
N SER A 332 2.68 6.94 -3.16
CA SER A 332 3.98 6.30 -3.46
C SER A 332 4.82 6.23 -2.18
N PRO A 333 5.46 5.10 -1.84
CA PRO A 333 6.33 4.99 -0.66
C PRO A 333 7.70 5.63 -0.91
N PHE A 334 7.73 6.83 -1.48
CA PHE A 334 8.91 7.62 -1.83
C PHE A 334 8.89 8.96 -1.12
N TYR A 335 10.05 9.42 -0.67
CA TYR A 335 10.25 10.81 -0.32
C TYR A 335 11.64 11.30 -0.69
N MET A 336 11.77 12.62 -0.82
CA MET A 336 13.04 13.34 -0.77
C MET A 336 12.97 14.49 0.25
N THR A 337 14.12 14.99 0.69
CA THR A 337 14.19 16.01 1.75
C THR A 337 14.96 17.26 1.37
N SER A 338 14.73 18.35 2.11
CA SER A 338 15.51 19.59 1.99
C SER A 338 17.00 19.44 2.31
N LYS A 339 17.44 18.26 2.74
CA LYS A 339 18.84 17.90 3.00
C LYS A 339 19.44 17.01 1.90
N MET A 340 18.72 16.84 0.78
CA MET A 340 19.08 15.95 -0.34
C MET A 340 19.25 14.50 0.09
N ARG A 341 18.40 14.05 1.03
CA ARG A 341 18.21 12.63 1.34
C ARG A 341 16.99 12.15 0.59
N SER A 342 17.02 10.91 0.13
CA SER A 342 15.91 10.33 -0.62
C SER A 342 15.86 8.83 -0.40
N LEU A 343 14.65 8.30 -0.25
CA LEU A 343 14.41 6.88 -0.05
C LEU A 343 13.06 6.48 -0.65
N TYR A 344 12.98 5.27 -1.19
CA TYR A 344 11.71 4.61 -1.47
C TYR A 344 11.68 3.14 -1.07
N LEU A 345 10.49 2.57 -0.87
CA LEU A 345 10.28 1.14 -0.64
C LEU A 345 9.88 0.43 -1.94
N GLU A 346 10.39 -0.78 -2.18
CA GLU A 346 10.08 -1.56 -3.38
C GLU A 346 8.75 -2.33 -3.29
N GLY A 347 8.37 -2.75 -2.07
CA GLY A 347 7.19 -3.57 -1.81
C GLY A 347 5.84 -2.85 -1.83
N TYR A 348 4.76 -3.63 -1.76
CA TYR A 348 3.37 -3.17 -1.81
C TYR A 348 2.63 -3.30 -0.47
N ASP A 349 3.29 -3.81 0.57
CA ASP A 349 2.67 -3.91 1.89
C ASP A 349 2.24 -2.53 2.41
N TYR A 350 1.16 -2.51 3.20
CA TYR A 350 0.76 -1.30 3.89
C TYR A 350 1.91 -0.77 4.76
N SER A 351 2.30 0.48 4.50
CA SER A 351 3.38 1.13 5.22
C SER A 351 2.94 2.48 5.77
N VAL A 352 3.62 2.92 6.82
CA VAL A 352 3.41 4.23 7.41
C VAL A 352 4.75 4.90 7.69
N PHE A 353 4.93 6.09 7.15
CA PHE A 353 6.07 6.94 7.42
C PHE A 353 5.71 7.90 8.56
N ASP A 354 6.21 7.62 9.76
CA ASP A 354 6.03 8.49 10.92
C ASP A 354 7.14 9.54 10.97
N LEU A 355 6.79 10.76 10.61
CA LEU A 355 7.66 11.94 10.56
C LEU A 355 7.29 12.94 11.69
N THR A 356 6.55 12.50 12.71
CA THR A 356 5.99 13.37 13.75
C THR A 356 7.03 13.90 14.74
N ARG A 357 8.22 13.32 14.75
CA ARG A 357 9.32 13.67 15.66
C ARG A 357 10.36 14.54 14.97
N ASP A 358 10.94 15.45 15.74
CA ASP A 358 11.91 16.42 15.23
C ASP A 358 13.25 15.75 14.83
N ASP A 359 13.70 14.75 15.60
CA ASP A 359 15.04 14.16 15.54
C ASP A 359 15.12 12.85 14.74
N ARG A 360 13.99 12.36 14.24
CA ARG A 360 13.91 11.01 13.65
C ARG A 360 12.76 10.84 12.69
N ILE A 361 12.85 9.78 11.92
CA ILE A 361 11.71 9.20 11.22
C ILE A 361 11.64 7.70 11.51
N GLN A 362 10.42 7.16 11.52
CA GLN A 362 10.18 5.72 11.68
C GLN A 362 9.26 5.23 10.57
N ILE A 363 9.78 4.34 9.72
CA ILE A 363 8.99 3.63 8.72
C ILE A 363 8.45 2.38 9.38
N GLN A 364 7.13 2.21 9.40
CA GLN A 364 6.44 1.03 9.90
C GLN A 364 5.87 0.25 8.73
N LEU A 365 6.21 -1.02 8.60
CA LEU A 365 5.69 -1.92 7.57
C LEU A 365 4.81 -2.99 8.19
N HIS A 366 3.65 -3.26 7.58
CA HIS A 366 2.80 -4.40 7.91
C HIS A 366 3.28 -5.65 7.18
N GLY A 367 4.45 -6.17 7.59
CA GLY A 367 5.07 -7.35 6.99
C GLY A 367 6.19 -7.91 7.86
N ASN A 368 6.93 -8.88 7.32
CA ASN A 368 8.06 -9.57 7.99
C ASN A 368 9.42 -9.36 7.30
N SER A 369 9.43 -8.60 6.21
CA SER A 369 10.64 -8.08 5.57
C SER A 369 10.32 -6.79 4.83
N PHE A 370 11.30 -5.91 4.68
CA PHE A 370 11.16 -4.69 3.88
C PHE A 370 12.36 -4.52 2.96
N GLU A 371 12.10 -4.01 1.75
CA GLU A 371 13.10 -3.73 0.71
C GLU A 371 12.91 -2.31 0.20
N GLY A 372 13.99 -1.63 -0.12
CA GLY A 372 13.95 -0.27 -0.63
C GLY A 372 15.28 0.22 -1.16
N ARG A 373 15.32 1.48 -1.58
CA ARG A 373 16.53 2.14 -2.06
C ARG A 373 16.74 3.49 -1.41
N ILE A 374 17.99 3.82 -1.16
CA ILE A 374 18.48 5.15 -0.81
C ILE A 374 19.09 5.75 -2.07
N LEU A 375 18.66 6.96 -2.44
CA LEU A 375 19.14 7.65 -3.64
C LEU A 375 20.16 8.73 -3.26
N HIS A 376 21.24 8.81 -4.04
CA HIS A 376 22.19 9.89 -4.03
C HIS A 376 21.85 10.89 -5.14
N GLY A 377 21.98 12.18 -4.87
CA GLY A 377 21.81 13.26 -5.84
C GLY A 377 22.18 14.60 -5.21
N ASN A 378 22.67 15.53 -6.01
CA ASN A 378 23.14 16.85 -5.59
C ASN A 378 22.07 17.93 -5.77
N SER A 379 20.97 17.61 -6.42
CA SER A 379 19.79 18.47 -6.59
C SER A 379 18.49 17.67 -6.51
N PRO A 380 17.33 18.32 -6.25
CA PRO A 380 16.03 17.68 -6.37
C PRO A 380 15.80 17.03 -7.75
N CYS A 381 16.24 17.69 -8.82
CA CYS A 381 16.10 17.18 -10.18
C CYS A 381 16.85 15.86 -10.37
N GLU A 382 18.09 15.75 -9.89
CA GLU A 382 18.86 14.49 -9.95
C GLU A 382 18.18 13.37 -9.15
N LEU A 383 17.61 13.68 -7.96
CA LEU A 383 16.90 12.68 -7.17
C LEU A 383 15.66 12.15 -7.90
N ILE A 384 14.89 13.03 -8.55
CA ILE A 384 13.74 12.67 -9.40
C ILE A 384 14.21 11.88 -10.63
N GLU A 385 15.31 12.28 -11.25
CA GLU A 385 15.89 11.58 -12.39
C GLU A 385 16.27 10.15 -12.04
N HIS A 386 16.97 9.95 -10.91
CA HIS A 386 17.38 8.64 -10.41
C HIS A 386 16.19 7.79 -9.95
N LEU A 387 15.16 8.41 -9.34
CA LEU A 387 13.91 7.71 -9.03
C LEU A 387 13.26 7.17 -10.32
N THR A 388 13.02 8.05 -11.29
CA THR A 388 12.32 7.72 -12.55
C THR A 388 13.12 6.81 -13.48
N GLU A 389 14.44 6.77 -13.35
CA GLU A 389 15.27 5.73 -13.99
C GLU A 389 14.88 4.32 -13.52
N SER A 390 14.46 4.18 -12.26
CA SER A 390 14.06 2.89 -11.68
C SER A 390 12.58 2.57 -11.82
N ILE A 391 11.72 3.57 -11.58
CA ILE A 391 10.26 3.38 -11.61
C ILE A 391 9.65 3.60 -12.99
N GLY A 392 10.45 4.01 -13.99
CA GLY A 392 10.00 4.32 -15.34
C GLY A 392 9.57 5.77 -15.54
N ARG A 393 9.40 6.14 -16.81
CA ARG A 393 8.96 7.47 -17.27
C ARG A 393 7.81 7.30 -18.27
N PRO A 394 6.81 8.19 -18.24
CA PRO A 394 5.77 8.18 -19.27
C PRO A 394 6.37 8.56 -20.63
N PRO A 395 5.78 8.10 -21.74
CA PRO A 395 6.19 8.51 -23.07
C PRO A 395 5.79 9.98 -23.31
N PRO A 396 6.41 10.66 -24.28
CA PRO A 396 5.88 11.94 -24.77
C PRO A 396 4.42 11.80 -25.21
N LEU A 397 3.61 12.82 -24.93
CA LEU A 397 2.23 12.86 -25.43
C LEU A 397 2.23 13.10 -26.94
N PRO A 398 1.30 12.49 -27.70
CA PRO A 398 1.08 12.82 -29.10
C PRO A 398 0.71 14.30 -29.30
N GLU A 399 1.11 14.88 -30.43
CA GLU A 399 0.86 16.31 -30.70
C GLU A 399 -0.64 16.64 -30.71
N TRP A 400 -1.48 15.72 -31.23
CA TRP A 400 -2.92 15.95 -31.32
C TRP A 400 -3.55 16.24 -29.95
N ILE A 401 -3.17 15.54 -28.86
CA ILE A 401 -3.85 15.72 -27.56
C ILE A 401 -3.54 17.07 -26.91
N ILE A 402 -2.37 17.66 -27.23
CA ILE A 402 -1.93 18.96 -26.70
C ILE A 402 -2.23 20.13 -27.65
N SER A 403 -2.80 19.87 -28.83
CA SER A 403 -3.11 20.89 -29.85
C SER A 403 -4.31 21.80 -29.53
N GLY A 404 -5.15 21.40 -28.56
CA GLY A 404 -6.39 22.07 -28.21
C GLY A 404 -7.05 21.46 -26.99
N ALA A 405 -8.27 21.89 -26.69
CA ALA A 405 -9.02 21.37 -25.55
C ALA A 405 -9.52 19.93 -25.82
N VAL A 406 -9.37 19.06 -24.82
CA VAL A 406 -10.13 17.80 -24.72
C VAL A 406 -11.45 18.12 -24.02
N VAL A 407 -12.53 18.13 -24.79
CA VAL A 407 -13.85 18.55 -24.32
C VAL A 407 -14.61 17.35 -23.76
N GLY A 408 -14.76 17.29 -22.45
CA GLY A 408 -15.64 16.33 -21.78
C GLY A 408 -17.10 16.64 -22.05
N MET A 409 -17.84 15.70 -22.63
CA MET A 409 -19.27 15.87 -22.93
C MET A 409 -20.05 14.58 -22.65
N GLN A 410 -21.31 14.77 -22.28
CA GLN A 410 -22.32 13.71 -22.17
C GLN A 410 -23.60 14.19 -22.86
N GLY A 411 -24.46 13.26 -23.25
CA GLY A 411 -25.78 13.59 -23.82
C GLY A 411 -26.04 13.04 -25.22
N GLY A 412 -25.17 12.18 -25.75
CA GLY A 412 -25.39 11.52 -27.04
C GLY A 412 -25.04 12.37 -28.26
N THR A 413 -25.26 11.80 -29.45
CA THR A 413 -24.79 12.37 -30.75
C THR A 413 -25.24 13.81 -30.97
N ASP A 414 -26.52 14.10 -30.76
CA ASP A 414 -27.08 15.42 -31.07
C ASP A 414 -26.51 16.52 -30.16
N THR A 415 -26.33 16.21 -28.87
CA THR A 415 -25.71 17.13 -27.90
C THR A 415 -24.27 17.44 -28.31
N VAL A 416 -23.48 16.40 -28.63
CA VAL A 416 -22.09 16.57 -29.08
C VAL A 416 -22.02 17.43 -30.34
N ARG A 417 -22.87 17.16 -31.35
CA ARG A 417 -22.91 17.96 -32.58
C ARG A 417 -23.34 19.40 -32.32
N SER A 418 -24.29 19.64 -31.42
CA SER A 418 -24.71 20.99 -31.05
C SER A 418 -23.58 21.79 -30.42
N ILE A 419 -22.89 21.22 -29.43
CA ILE A 419 -21.76 21.87 -28.77
C ILE A 419 -20.59 22.07 -29.75
N TRP A 420 -20.31 21.09 -30.58
CA TRP A 420 -19.28 21.22 -31.60
C TRP A 420 -19.56 22.38 -32.56
N ASN A 421 -20.81 22.52 -33.04
CA ASN A 421 -21.21 23.63 -33.89
C ASN A 421 -21.03 24.99 -33.18
N GLU A 422 -21.31 25.08 -31.88
CA GLU A 422 -21.07 26.32 -31.12
C GLU A 422 -19.58 26.61 -30.96
N MET A 423 -18.77 25.61 -30.64
CA MET A 423 -17.32 25.76 -30.53
C MET A 423 -16.68 26.22 -31.84
N GLN A 424 -17.17 25.69 -32.98
CA GLN A 424 -16.76 26.16 -34.30
C GLN A 424 -17.14 27.63 -34.55
N ARG A 425 -18.30 28.09 -34.09
CA ARG A 425 -18.71 29.51 -34.23
C ARG A 425 -17.82 30.47 -33.45
N TYR A 426 -17.17 29.98 -32.39
CA TYR A 426 -16.29 30.78 -31.52
C TYR A 426 -14.80 30.50 -31.76
N ASP A 427 -14.44 29.78 -32.83
CA ASP A 427 -13.05 29.43 -33.17
C ASP A 427 -12.28 28.78 -32.01
N VAL A 428 -12.96 27.93 -31.21
CA VAL A 428 -12.33 27.23 -30.08
C VAL A 428 -11.43 26.11 -30.62
N PRO A 429 -10.13 26.07 -30.26
CA PRO A 429 -9.26 24.97 -30.63
C PRO A 429 -9.66 23.71 -29.83
N VAL A 430 -10.15 22.69 -30.52
CA VAL A 430 -10.58 21.42 -29.94
C VAL A 430 -9.69 20.32 -30.52
N SER A 431 -9.05 19.55 -29.65
CA SER A 431 -8.26 18.37 -30.04
C SER A 431 -9.10 17.10 -30.04
N ALA A 432 -9.99 16.97 -29.06
CA ALA A 432 -10.84 15.79 -28.92
C ALA A 432 -12.14 16.06 -28.17
N PHE A 433 -13.14 15.22 -28.42
CA PHE A 433 -14.28 15.03 -27.53
C PHE A 433 -14.07 13.78 -26.67
N TRP A 434 -14.13 13.94 -25.35
CA TRP A 434 -14.16 12.84 -24.40
C TRP A 434 -15.60 12.53 -23.98
N LEU A 435 -16.08 11.35 -24.39
CA LEU A 435 -17.47 10.93 -24.31
C LEU A 435 -17.62 9.75 -23.36
N GLN A 436 -17.56 10.02 -22.05
CA GLN A 436 -17.59 8.94 -21.05
C GLN A 436 -18.90 8.13 -21.03
N ASP A 437 -20.01 8.74 -21.45
CA ASP A 437 -21.30 8.07 -21.56
C ASP A 437 -21.53 7.36 -22.89
N TRP A 438 -20.47 7.10 -23.66
CA TRP A 438 -20.52 6.30 -24.90
C TRP A 438 -21.18 4.93 -24.70
N VAL A 439 -21.04 4.35 -23.50
CA VAL A 439 -21.69 3.10 -23.06
C VAL A 439 -23.18 3.24 -22.71
N GLY A 440 -23.69 4.46 -22.72
CA GLY A 440 -25.03 4.81 -22.24
C GLY A 440 -25.09 5.06 -20.74
N GLN A 441 -26.29 5.37 -20.28
CA GLN A 441 -26.56 5.72 -18.88
C GLN A 441 -27.80 5.01 -18.34
N ARG A 442 -27.86 4.89 -17.02
CA ARG A 442 -29.02 4.46 -16.25
C ARG A 442 -29.33 5.42 -15.13
N GLU A 443 -30.62 5.63 -14.89
CA GLU A 443 -31.10 6.37 -13.73
C GLU A 443 -30.99 5.51 -12.47
N THR A 444 -30.42 6.09 -11.42
CA THR A 444 -30.30 5.49 -10.10
C THR A 444 -30.77 6.48 -9.03
N VAL A 445 -30.91 6.02 -7.79
CA VAL A 445 -31.32 6.89 -6.67
C VAL A 445 -30.32 8.02 -6.36
N ILE A 446 -29.11 7.96 -6.92
CA ILE A 446 -28.03 8.95 -6.75
C ILE A 446 -27.85 9.80 -8.02
N GLY A 447 -28.65 9.56 -9.06
CA GLY A 447 -28.58 10.22 -10.36
C GLY A 447 -28.20 9.28 -11.50
N SER A 448 -27.80 9.87 -12.63
CA SER A 448 -27.39 9.13 -13.83
C SER A 448 -26.02 8.49 -13.64
N GLN A 449 -25.93 7.19 -13.93
CA GLN A 449 -24.72 6.38 -13.82
C GLN A 449 -24.43 5.68 -15.14
N LEU A 450 -23.14 5.49 -15.45
CA LEU A 450 -22.71 4.80 -16.67
C LEU A 450 -23.07 3.31 -16.62
N TRP A 451 -23.38 2.74 -17.79
CA TRP A 451 -23.42 1.29 -17.96
C TRP A 451 -22.00 0.75 -18.04
N TRP A 452 -21.52 0.04 -17.01
CA TRP A 452 -20.16 -0.53 -17.02
C TRP A 452 -20.11 -1.83 -17.83
N ASN A 453 -20.28 -1.65 -19.14
CA ASN A 453 -20.17 -2.64 -20.20
C ASN A 453 -19.63 -1.90 -21.42
N TRP A 454 -18.35 -2.11 -21.70
CA TRP A 454 -17.54 -1.33 -22.63
C TRP A 454 -17.87 -1.63 -24.10
N GLU A 455 -19.04 -1.16 -24.53
CA GLU A 455 -19.46 -1.12 -25.93
C GLU A 455 -20.28 0.14 -26.20
N ALA A 456 -20.30 0.62 -27.45
CA ALA A 456 -21.07 1.81 -27.80
C ALA A 456 -22.59 1.57 -27.67
N ASP A 457 -23.27 2.49 -26.99
CA ASP A 457 -24.72 2.55 -26.93
C ASP A 457 -25.26 3.31 -28.15
N GLU A 458 -25.57 2.59 -29.22
CA GLU A 458 -26.08 3.18 -30.47
C GLU A 458 -27.48 3.81 -30.33
N THR A 459 -28.20 3.58 -29.22
CA THR A 459 -29.46 4.31 -28.96
C THR A 459 -29.15 5.73 -28.51
N ARG A 460 -28.14 5.89 -27.64
CA ARG A 460 -27.69 7.19 -27.15
C ARG A 460 -26.81 7.93 -28.16
N TYR A 461 -25.91 7.18 -28.80
CA TYR A 461 -24.98 7.67 -29.80
C TYR A 461 -25.37 7.13 -31.19
N SER A 462 -26.58 7.50 -31.65
CA SER A 462 -27.06 7.12 -32.97
C SER A 462 -26.09 7.59 -34.04
N GLY A 463 -25.67 6.68 -34.93
CA GLY A 463 -24.66 6.98 -35.93
C GLY A 463 -23.26 7.20 -35.35
N TRP A 464 -22.91 6.52 -34.24
CA TRP A 464 -21.59 6.57 -33.58
C TRP A 464 -20.41 6.62 -34.56
N GLN A 465 -20.37 5.65 -35.48
CA GLN A 465 -19.36 5.57 -36.54
C GLN A 465 -19.31 6.79 -37.45
N GLN A 466 -20.46 7.38 -37.76
CA GLN A 466 -20.52 8.62 -38.56
C GLN A 466 -20.06 9.83 -37.75
N LEU A 467 -20.40 9.91 -36.47
CA LEU A 467 -19.94 10.99 -35.58
C LEU A 467 -18.41 11.01 -35.48
N ILE A 468 -17.79 9.85 -35.25
CA ILE A 468 -16.33 9.72 -35.20
C ILE A 468 -15.70 10.16 -36.53
N ARG A 469 -16.22 9.68 -37.67
CA ARG A 469 -15.72 10.08 -38.99
C ARG A 469 -15.83 11.58 -39.23
N ASP A 470 -16.96 12.19 -38.86
CA ASP A 470 -17.18 13.62 -39.05
C ASP A 470 -16.21 14.48 -38.23
N LEU A 471 -15.97 14.10 -36.98
CA LEU A 471 -14.98 14.76 -36.11
C LEU A 471 -13.56 14.57 -36.63
N ASN A 472 -13.20 13.33 -37.03
CA ASN A 472 -11.88 13.03 -37.59
C ASN A 472 -11.59 13.80 -38.89
N MET A 473 -12.59 14.06 -39.75
CA MET A 473 -12.43 14.93 -40.93
C MET A 473 -12.04 16.38 -40.59
N LYS A 474 -12.20 16.78 -39.33
CA LYS A 474 -11.77 18.08 -38.80
C LYS A 474 -10.57 17.97 -37.85
N HIS A 475 -9.87 16.84 -37.86
CA HIS A 475 -8.74 16.54 -36.97
C HIS A 475 -9.13 16.55 -35.48
N ILE A 476 -10.41 16.33 -35.16
CA ILE A 476 -10.89 16.21 -33.78
C ILE A 476 -11.05 14.74 -33.47
N LYS A 477 -10.32 14.24 -32.48
CA LYS A 477 -10.37 12.84 -32.08
C LYS A 477 -11.55 12.56 -31.16
N VAL A 478 -11.94 11.29 -31.07
CA VAL A 478 -12.89 10.82 -30.06
C VAL A 478 -12.16 10.01 -29.01
N MET A 479 -12.43 10.36 -27.74
CA MET A 479 -11.99 9.63 -26.57
C MET A 479 -13.18 9.06 -25.80
N THR A 480 -13.00 7.93 -25.14
CA THR A 480 -14.07 7.24 -24.41
C THR A 480 -13.66 6.95 -22.96
N TYR A 481 -14.30 5.97 -22.33
CA TYR A 481 -14.11 5.65 -20.91
C TYR A 481 -14.22 4.13 -20.71
N CYS A 482 -13.32 3.58 -19.90
CA CYS A 482 -13.42 2.22 -19.40
C CYS A 482 -12.81 2.12 -18.00
N ASN A 483 -13.15 1.06 -17.27
CA ASN A 483 -12.56 0.74 -15.97
C ASN A 483 -12.52 -0.80 -15.78
N PRO A 484 -11.84 -1.32 -14.74
CA PRO A 484 -11.67 -2.75 -14.55
C PRO A 484 -12.87 -3.44 -13.87
N CYS A 485 -14.01 -2.77 -13.78
CA CYS A 485 -15.24 -3.28 -13.19
C CYS A 485 -16.32 -3.49 -14.26
N LEU A 486 -17.17 -4.50 -14.06
CA LEU A 486 -18.24 -4.88 -14.98
C LEU A 486 -19.56 -4.96 -14.22
N ALA A 487 -20.59 -4.30 -14.75
CA ALA A 487 -21.93 -4.36 -14.18
C ALA A 487 -22.73 -5.54 -14.76
N PRO A 488 -23.63 -6.15 -13.98
CA PRO A 488 -24.72 -6.95 -14.54
C PRO A 488 -25.61 -6.10 -15.45
N MET A 489 -26.02 -6.66 -16.60
CA MET A 489 -26.64 -5.90 -17.69
C MET A 489 -28.07 -6.34 -18.02
N ASP A 490 -28.73 -7.12 -17.15
CA ASP A 490 -30.08 -7.68 -17.37
C ASP A 490 -31.15 -6.63 -17.73
N LYS A 491 -30.91 -5.36 -17.38
CA LYS A 491 -31.83 -4.24 -17.59
C LYS A 491 -31.43 -3.31 -18.74
N LYS A 492 -30.32 -3.54 -19.42
CA LYS A 492 -29.90 -2.72 -20.56
C LYS A 492 -30.60 -3.21 -21.83
N PRO A 493 -31.39 -2.36 -22.52
CA PRO A 493 -32.26 -2.81 -23.60
C PRO A 493 -31.51 -3.17 -24.90
N ASN A 494 -30.31 -2.62 -25.11
CA ASN A 494 -29.58 -2.67 -26.37
C ASN A 494 -28.15 -3.22 -26.23
N ILE A 495 -27.98 -4.26 -25.41
CA ILE A 495 -26.70 -4.94 -25.22
C ILE A 495 -26.39 -5.89 -26.40
N ARG A 496 -25.17 -5.83 -26.94
CA ARG A 496 -24.70 -6.83 -27.94
C ARG A 496 -23.77 -7.84 -27.30
N ARG A 497 -22.90 -7.39 -26.39
CA ARG A 497 -21.99 -8.25 -25.61
C ARG A 497 -22.20 -8.03 -24.12
N HIS A 498 -22.29 -9.14 -23.38
CA HIS A 498 -22.50 -9.12 -21.94
C HIS A 498 -21.19 -9.39 -21.20
N HIS A 499 -20.34 -8.38 -21.11
CA HIS A 499 -18.96 -8.49 -20.62
C HIS A 499 -18.86 -9.15 -19.24
N PHE A 500 -19.76 -8.81 -18.31
CA PHE A 500 -19.80 -9.44 -16.98
C PHE A 500 -20.01 -10.97 -17.04
N GLU A 501 -20.90 -11.45 -17.92
CA GLU A 501 -21.21 -12.88 -18.03
C GLU A 501 -20.12 -13.62 -18.82
N GLU A 502 -19.49 -12.97 -19.79
CA GLU A 502 -18.29 -13.49 -20.44
C GLU A 502 -17.15 -13.66 -19.44
N ALA A 503 -16.85 -12.62 -18.67
CA ALA A 503 -15.80 -12.64 -17.64
C ALA A 503 -16.08 -13.71 -16.57
N LYS A 504 -17.35 -13.86 -16.16
CA LYS A 504 -17.77 -14.91 -15.23
C LYS A 504 -17.57 -16.32 -15.82
N LYS A 505 -17.90 -16.55 -17.09
CA LYS A 505 -17.69 -17.84 -17.78
C LYS A 505 -16.22 -18.18 -17.96
N LEU A 506 -15.38 -17.16 -18.16
CA LEU A 506 -13.93 -17.30 -18.28
C LEU A 506 -13.21 -17.42 -16.92
N ASP A 507 -13.94 -17.27 -15.81
CA ASP A 507 -13.42 -17.33 -14.44
C ASP A 507 -12.35 -16.25 -14.15
N ILE A 508 -12.49 -15.07 -14.77
CA ILE A 508 -11.53 -13.96 -14.68
C ILE A 508 -11.99 -12.81 -13.78
N LEU A 509 -13.05 -13.01 -12.98
CA LEU A 509 -13.49 -12.06 -11.97
C LEU A 509 -12.80 -12.36 -10.63
N VAL A 510 -12.50 -11.32 -9.87
CA VAL A 510 -12.04 -11.43 -8.48
C VAL A 510 -13.04 -12.27 -7.70
N LYS A 511 -12.55 -13.15 -6.82
CA LYS A 511 -13.39 -14.06 -6.03
C LYS A 511 -13.44 -13.69 -4.56
N ASP A 512 -14.52 -14.10 -3.90
CA ASP A 512 -14.63 -14.10 -2.45
C ASP A 512 -14.00 -15.37 -1.84
N LYS A 513 -14.00 -15.45 -0.51
CA LYS A 513 -13.50 -16.61 0.26
C LYS A 513 -14.24 -17.93 -0.01
N ASN A 514 -15.43 -17.88 -0.62
CA ASN A 514 -16.22 -19.06 -0.97
C ASN A 514 -15.92 -19.52 -2.40
N GLY A 515 -15.12 -18.76 -3.16
CA GLY A 515 -14.78 -19.04 -4.55
C GLY A 515 -15.81 -18.48 -5.56
N GLU A 516 -16.79 -17.70 -5.10
CA GLU A 516 -17.79 -17.07 -5.96
C GLU A 516 -17.29 -15.69 -6.44
N PRO A 517 -17.80 -15.15 -7.57
CA PRO A 517 -17.49 -13.80 -8.01
C PRO A 517 -17.74 -12.76 -6.91
N TYR A 518 -16.72 -11.96 -6.61
CA TYR A 518 -16.79 -10.90 -5.62
C TYR A 518 -17.60 -9.72 -6.19
N MET A 519 -18.81 -9.55 -5.67
CA MET A 519 -19.67 -8.41 -6.02
C MET A 519 -19.33 -7.21 -5.14
N VAL A 520 -18.56 -6.27 -5.67
CA VAL A 520 -18.12 -5.06 -4.97
C VAL A 520 -19.27 -4.04 -4.95
N PRO A 521 -19.72 -3.58 -3.77
CA PRO A 521 -20.77 -2.57 -3.71
C PRO A 521 -20.24 -1.20 -4.15
N ASN A 522 -20.74 -0.70 -5.28
CA ASN A 522 -20.55 0.68 -5.70
C ASN A 522 -21.69 1.57 -5.18
N THR A 523 -21.64 2.87 -5.43
CA THR A 523 -22.57 3.86 -4.88
C THR A 523 -24.04 3.51 -5.15
N ALA A 524 -24.35 2.98 -6.33
CA ALA A 524 -25.71 2.69 -6.77
C ALA A 524 -26.00 1.22 -7.19
N PHE A 525 -24.98 0.39 -7.39
CA PHE A 525 -25.12 -0.99 -7.86
C PHE A 525 -23.86 -1.81 -7.49
N ASP A 526 -23.95 -3.13 -7.55
CA ASP A 526 -22.80 -4.00 -7.33
C ASP A 526 -22.12 -4.35 -8.67
N VAL A 527 -20.80 -4.51 -8.64
CA VAL A 527 -19.99 -4.84 -9.83
C VAL A 527 -19.09 -6.03 -9.59
N GLY A 528 -18.82 -6.80 -10.64
CA GLY A 528 -17.69 -7.72 -10.66
C GLY A 528 -16.42 -6.97 -11.03
N MET A 529 -15.34 -7.18 -10.30
CA MET A 529 -14.03 -6.60 -10.62
C MET A 529 -13.17 -7.64 -11.34
N LEU A 530 -12.41 -7.22 -12.35
CA LEU A 530 -11.52 -8.11 -13.08
C LEU A 530 -10.33 -8.55 -12.22
N ASP A 531 -9.99 -9.83 -12.25
CA ASP A 531 -8.76 -10.35 -11.67
C ASP A 531 -7.61 -10.13 -12.66
N LEU A 532 -6.89 -9.02 -12.53
CA LEU A 532 -5.76 -8.68 -13.39
C LEU A 532 -4.55 -9.61 -13.23
N THR A 533 -4.57 -10.51 -12.23
CA THR A 533 -3.52 -11.51 -12.02
C THR A 533 -3.80 -12.81 -12.78
N HIS A 534 -5.04 -12.99 -13.26
CA HIS A 534 -5.40 -14.14 -14.05
C HIS A 534 -4.86 -14.01 -15.50
N PRO A 535 -4.19 -15.05 -16.05
CA PRO A 535 -3.46 -14.95 -17.32
C PRO A 535 -4.33 -14.64 -18.55
N HIS A 536 -5.63 -14.92 -18.49
CA HIS A 536 -6.57 -14.63 -19.58
C HIS A 536 -7.16 -13.22 -19.55
N THR A 537 -7.12 -12.52 -18.41
CA THR A 537 -7.80 -11.23 -18.23
C THR A 537 -7.25 -10.16 -19.15
N ALA A 538 -5.92 -10.05 -19.25
CA ALA A 538 -5.27 -9.03 -20.06
C ALA A 538 -5.68 -9.16 -21.53
N ASN A 539 -5.56 -10.36 -22.12
CA ASN A 539 -5.89 -10.58 -23.52
C ASN A 539 -7.38 -10.37 -23.79
N TRP A 540 -8.27 -10.82 -22.89
CA TRP A 540 -9.70 -10.60 -23.04
C TRP A 540 -10.06 -9.10 -23.02
N PHE A 541 -9.47 -8.32 -22.11
CA PHE A 541 -9.74 -6.89 -22.06
C PHE A 541 -9.08 -6.12 -23.22
N LYS A 542 -7.90 -6.55 -23.68
CA LYS A 542 -7.26 -6.00 -24.88
C LYS A 542 -8.13 -6.14 -26.13
N GLN A 543 -8.96 -7.18 -26.24
CA GLN A 543 -9.93 -7.31 -27.33
C GLN A 543 -11.02 -6.22 -27.27
N ILE A 544 -11.48 -5.85 -26.07
CA ILE A 544 -12.41 -4.74 -25.89
C ILE A 544 -11.77 -3.41 -26.30
N LEU A 545 -10.51 -3.18 -25.89
CA LEU A 545 -9.76 -1.99 -26.31
C LEU A 545 -9.53 -1.97 -27.83
N GLN A 546 -9.27 -3.12 -28.44
CA GLN A 546 -9.15 -3.25 -29.90
C GLN A 546 -10.46 -2.86 -30.58
N GLU A 547 -11.61 -3.34 -30.11
CA GLU A 547 -12.94 -2.97 -30.64
C GLU A 547 -13.20 -1.45 -30.54
N MET A 548 -12.78 -0.81 -29.44
CA MET A 548 -12.88 0.65 -29.30
C MET A 548 -12.02 1.37 -30.35
N VAL A 549 -10.78 0.92 -30.57
CA VAL A 549 -9.87 1.54 -31.54
C VAL A 549 -10.30 1.29 -32.98
N ASP A 550 -10.82 0.11 -33.28
CA ASP A 550 -11.40 -0.28 -34.57
C ASP A 550 -12.62 0.60 -34.91
N ASP A 551 -13.39 1.00 -33.88
CA ASP A 551 -14.47 1.98 -34.02
C ASP A 551 -13.96 3.39 -34.40
N GLY A 552 -12.66 3.66 -34.25
CA GLY A 552 -12.02 4.96 -34.54
C GLY A 552 -11.72 5.80 -33.29
N VAL A 553 -11.86 5.25 -32.09
CA VAL A 553 -11.45 5.91 -30.84
C VAL A 553 -9.92 6.03 -30.80
N ARG A 554 -9.41 7.17 -30.29
CA ARG A 554 -7.96 7.41 -30.15
C ARG A 554 -7.51 7.66 -28.72
N GLY A 555 -8.43 7.63 -27.77
CA GLY A 555 -8.04 7.59 -26.37
C GLY A 555 -9.16 7.27 -25.42
N TRP A 556 -8.83 7.08 -24.15
CA TRP A 556 -9.84 6.79 -23.14
C TRP A 556 -9.36 7.17 -21.74
N MET A 557 -10.32 7.47 -20.88
CA MET A 557 -10.10 7.43 -19.44
C MET A 557 -10.05 5.95 -19.03
N ALA A 558 -8.93 5.49 -18.48
CA ALA A 558 -8.78 4.18 -17.85
C ALA A 558 -8.95 4.35 -16.33
N ASP A 559 -10.21 4.44 -15.90
CA ASP A 559 -10.58 4.86 -14.54
C ASP A 559 -10.45 3.73 -13.51
N PHE A 560 -10.58 4.10 -12.23
CA PHE A 560 -10.46 3.23 -11.05
C PHE A 560 -9.08 2.56 -10.93
N GLY A 561 -9.00 1.61 -10.00
CA GLY A 561 -7.81 0.86 -9.63
C GLY A 561 -7.65 0.78 -8.10
N GLU A 562 -8.22 1.74 -7.39
CA GLU A 562 -8.16 1.90 -5.93
C GLU A 562 -9.14 1.06 -5.12
N GLY A 563 -9.98 0.26 -5.80
CA GLY A 563 -11.15 -0.38 -5.19
C GLY A 563 -10.98 -1.86 -4.82
N LEU A 564 -9.81 -2.47 -5.02
CA LEU A 564 -9.67 -3.92 -4.83
C LEU A 564 -10.01 -4.32 -3.38
N PRO A 565 -10.93 -5.25 -3.12
CA PRO A 565 -11.23 -5.65 -1.74
C PRO A 565 -10.01 -6.27 -1.04
N VAL A 566 -9.76 -5.89 0.21
CA VAL A 566 -8.61 -6.43 1.00
C VAL A 566 -8.85 -7.86 1.52
N ASP A 567 -10.01 -8.44 1.24
CA ASP A 567 -10.36 -9.86 1.42
C ASP A 567 -10.59 -10.60 0.10
N ALA A 568 -10.12 -10.03 -1.02
CA ALA A 568 -10.17 -10.66 -2.33
C ALA A 568 -9.35 -11.97 -2.37
N CYS A 569 -9.84 -12.95 -3.11
CA CYS A 569 -9.10 -14.13 -3.52
C CYS A 569 -8.75 -13.99 -5.00
N LEU A 570 -7.46 -13.81 -5.29
CA LEU A 570 -6.93 -13.66 -6.64
C LEU A 570 -6.31 -14.97 -7.15
N TYR A 571 -6.28 -15.13 -8.46
CA TYR A 571 -5.67 -16.26 -9.16
C TYR A 571 -4.20 -16.45 -8.78
N SER A 572 -3.44 -15.35 -8.64
CA SER A 572 -2.03 -15.38 -8.22
C SER A 572 -1.80 -15.95 -6.81
N GLY A 573 -2.82 -15.96 -5.95
CA GLY A 573 -2.70 -16.32 -4.54
C GLY A 573 -1.86 -15.33 -3.72
N GLU A 574 -1.59 -14.12 -4.23
CA GLU A 574 -0.85 -13.09 -3.52
C GLU A 574 -1.62 -12.55 -2.30
N ASP A 575 -0.93 -11.94 -1.34
CA ASP A 575 -1.58 -11.31 -0.20
C ASP A 575 -2.50 -10.17 -0.68
N PRO A 576 -3.78 -10.12 -0.27
CA PRO A 576 -4.74 -9.18 -0.83
C PRO A 576 -4.48 -7.71 -0.45
N ILE A 577 -3.75 -7.44 0.64
CA ILE A 577 -3.36 -6.06 1.01
C ILE A 577 -2.24 -5.58 0.09
N ALA A 578 -1.25 -6.43 -0.17
CA ALA A 578 -0.20 -6.12 -1.15
C ALA A 578 -0.79 -6.01 -2.57
N ALA A 579 -1.69 -6.92 -2.93
CA ALA A 579 -2.42 -6.89 -4.21
C ALA A 579 -3.17 -5.58 -4.41
N HIS A 580 -3.81 -5.08 -3.35
CA HIS A 580 -4.58 -3.84 -3.38
C HIS A 580 -3.75 -2.65 -3.86
N ASN A 581 -2.58 -2.44 -3.24
CA ASN A 581 -1.67 -1.37 -3.64
C ASN A 581 -1.08 -1.59 -5.05
N ARG A 582 -0.92 -2.85 -5.48
CA ARG A 582 -0.37 -3.20 -6.79
C ARG A 582 -1.39 -3.09 -7.93
N TYR A 583 -2.68 -3.18 -7.62
CA TYR A 583 -3.74 -3.28 -8.62
C TYR A 583 -3.75 -2.12 -9.64
N PRO A 584 -3.61 -0.84 -9.25
CA PRO A 584 -3.53 0.27 -10.21
C PRO A 584 -2.38 0.12 -11.22
N GLU A 585 -1.24 -0.44 -10.81
CA GLU A 585 -0.11 -0.67 -11.72
C GLU A 585 -0.39 -1.77 -12.74
N LEU A 586 -1.07 -2.85 -12.34
CA LEU A 586 -1.48 -3.91 -13.26
C LEU A 586 -2.49 -3.38 -14.28
N TRP A 587 -3.40 -2.51 -13.83
CA TRP A 587 -4.38 -1.85 -14.69
C TRP A 587 -3.71 -0.92 -15.71
N ALA A 588 -2.77 -0.09 -15.26
CA ALA A 588 -1.98 0.78 -16.13
C ALA A 588 -1.14 -0.03 -17.13
N LYS A 589 -0.51 -1.11 -16.66
CA LYS A 589 0.30 -2.01 -17.48
C LYS A 589 -0.52 -2.63 -18.61
N LEU A 590 -1.73 -3.12 -18.32
CA LEU A 590 -2.62 -3.71 -19.34
C LEU A 590 -2.90 -2.70 -20.47
N ASN A 591 -3.31 -1.48 -20.11
CA ASN A 591 -3.60 -0.43 -21.09
C ASN A 591 -2.34 -0.04 -21.87
N ARG A 592 -1.19 0.06 -21.21
CA ARG A 592 0.08 0.38 -21.88
C ARG A 592 0.53 -0.68 -22.86
N GLU A 593 0.49 -1.95 -22.46
CA GLU A 593 0.85 -3.05 -23.35
C GLU A 593 -0.05 -3.07 -24.58
N PHE A 594 -1.35 -2.80 -24.44
CA PHE A 594 -2.24 -2.65 -25.58
C PHE A 594 -1.79 -1.54 -26.54
N VAL A 595 -1.50 -0.34 -26.02
CA VAL A 595 -1.04 0.79 -26.84
C VAL A 595 0.28 0.47 -27.55
N ASP A 596 1.23 -0.15 -26.86
CA ASP A 596 2.54 -0.49 -27.42
C ASP A 596 2.42 -1.63 -28.47
N GLU A 597 1.58 -2.64 -28.23
CA GLU A 597 1.25 -3.71 -29.19
C GLU A 597 0.54 -3.15 -30.43
N TRP A 598 -0.49 -2.33 -30.23
CA TRP A 598 -1.21 -1.66 -31.30
C TRP A 598 -0.25 -0.82 -32.15
N ARG A 599 0.59 0.00 -31.51
CA ARG A 599 1.62 0.80 -32.21
C ARG A 599 2.51 -0.11 -33.06
N SER A 600 3.04 -1.20 -32.49
CA SER A 600 3.97 -2.11 -33.18
C SER A 600 3.39 -2.76 -34.44
N THR A 601 2.08 -2.99 -34.50
CA THR A 601 1.39 -3.56 -35.67
C THR A 601 1.11 -2.54 -36.78
N HIS A 602 1.21 -1.24 -36.48
CA HIS A 602 0.95 -0.14 -37.42
C HIS A 602 2.24 0.55 -37.90
N VAL A 603 3.40 0.25 -37.32
CA VAL A 603 4.72 0.66 -37.83
C VAL A 603 5.02 -0.09 -39.14
N GLY A 604 4.79 0.55 -40.30
CA GLY A 604 5.13 0.00 -41.62
C GLY A 604 4.08 0.21 -42.71
N GLN A 605 2.87 0.67 -42.37
CA GLN A 605 1.96 1.27 -43.35
C GLN A 605 2.43 2.70 -43.60
N GLU A 606 2.47 3.15 -44.86
CA GLU A 606 3.17 4.36 -45.30
C GLU A 606 2.95 5.58 -44.39
N ARG A 607 4.00 5.91 -43.62
CA ARG A 607 4.10 6.96 -42.59
C ARG A 607 3.24 6.68 -41.35
N GLU A 608 3.92 6.42 -40.24
CA GLU A 608 3.37 6.54 -38.89
C GLU A 608 2.70 7.92 -38.80
N ASP A 609 1.36 7.98 -38.86
CA ASP A 609 0.64 9.24 -38.69
C ASP A 609 0.63 9.55 -37.20
N PRO A 610 1.41 10.53 -36.71
CA PRO A 610 1.47 10.83 -35.29
C PRO A 610 0.08 11.23 -34.74
N GLU A 611 -0.81 11.68 -35.62
CA GLU A 611 -2.22 11.99 -35.35
C GLU A 611 -3.04 10.76 -34.94
N GLU A 612 -2.58 9.54 -35.21
CA GLU A 612 -3.33 8.32 -34.91
C GLU A 612 -2.85 7.61 -33.63
N THR A 613 -1.86 8.19 -32.93
CA THR A 613 -1.32 7.59 -31.70
C THR A 613 -2.36 7.56 -30.59
N LEU A 614 -2.51 6.40 -29.95
CA LEU A 614 -3.44 6.20 -28.84
C LEU A 614 -2.97 6.87 -27.54
N VAL A 615 -3.89 7.42 -26.75
CA VAL A 615 -3.62 7.99 -25.42
C VAL A 615 -4.65 7.50 -24.40
N PHE A 616 -4.20 7.04 -23.23
CA PHE A 616 -5.09 6.84 -22.09
C PHE A 616 -4.59 7.62 -20.87
N PHE A 617 -5.54 7.97 -19.99
CA PHE A 617 -5.24 8.68 -18.76
C PHE A 617 -5.87 8.00 -17.54
N MET A 618 -5.24 8.15 -16.36
CA MET A 618 -5.55 7.41 -15.13
C MET A 618 -5.48 8.30 -13.88
N ARG A 619 -6.29 8.04 -12.85
CA ARG A 619 -6.16 8.68 -11.52
C ARG A 619 -5.41 7.83 -10.51
N ALA A 620 -5.65 6.51 -10.55
CA ALA A 620 -5.11 5.61 -9.54
C ALA A 620 -3.70 5.18 -9.90
N GLY A 621 -2.86 5.05 -8.89
CA GLY A 621 -1.48 4.66 -9.11
C GLY A 621 -0.78 4.16 -7.86
N TYR A 622 0.40 3.61 -8.07
CA TYR A 622 1.38 3.32 -7.04
C TYR A 622 2.77 3.60 -7.61
N ARG A 623 3.82 3.12 -6.94
CA ARG A 623 5.22 3.45 -7.23
C ARG A 623 5.63 3.31 -8.71
N ASP A 624 5.27 2.22 -9.38
CA ASP A 624 5.70 1.92 -10.76
C ASP A 624 4.66 2.31 -11.82
N THR A 625 3.52 2.90 -11.44
CA THR A 625 2.53 3.37 -12.42
C THR A 625 3.10 4.36 -13.44
N PRO A 626 4.04 5.29 -13.10
CA PRO A 626 4.66 6.19 -14.08
C PRO A 626 5.36 5.49 -15.26
N LYS A 627 5.79 4.23 -15.12
CA LYS A 627 6.31 3.42 -16.23
C LYS A 627 5.25 3.16 -17.30
N TRP A 628 4.02 2.91 -16.84
CA TRP A 628 2.96 2.34 -17.65
C TRP A 628 2.01 3.41 -18.16
N ALA A 629 1.54 4.29 -17.27
CA ALA A 629 0.62 5.36 -17.63
C ALA A 629 1.20 6.30 -18.69
N MET A 630 0.32 6.90 -19.48
CA MET A 630 0.69 7.92 -20.47
C MET A 630 0.38 9.33 -19.98
N LEU A 631 -0.71 9.49 -19.22
CA LEU A 631 -1.18 10.74 -18.66
C LEU A 631 -1.92 10.42 -17.36
N PHE A 632 -1.83 11.30 -16.38
CA PHE A 632 -2.61 11.23 -15.15
C PHE A 632 -3.69 12.32 -15.14
N TRP A 633 -4.65 12.22 -14.23
CA TRP A 633 -5.47 13.36 -13.84
C TRP A 633 -5.66 13.35 -12.33
N GLU A 634 -5.92 14.53 -11.76
CA GLU A 634 -5.96 14.76 -10.31
C GLU A 634 -7.13 14.08 -9.56
N GLY A 635 -7.93 13.25 -10.22
CA GLY A 635 -9.10 12.60 -9.62
C GLY A 635 -10.30 13.54 -9.47
N ASP A 636 -11.16 13.24 -8.49
CA ASP A 636 -12.42 13.93 -8.29
C ASP A 636 -12.24 15.12 -7.34
N GLN A 637 -12.17 16.35 -7.87
CA GLN A 637 -12.25 17.55 -7.05
C GLN A 637 -13.68 18.02 -6.85
N MET A 638 -13.96 18.60 -5.68
CA MET A 638 -15.14 19.42 -5.50
C MET A 638 -15.06 20.66 -6.38
N VAL A 639 -16.22 21.03 -6.94
CA VAL A 639 -16.45 22.31 -7.66
C VAL A 639 -16.41 23.50 -6.70
N SER A 640 -15.26 23.73 -6.09
CA SER A 640 -15.07 24.63 -4.96
C SER A 640 -13.68 25.27 -4.95
N TRP A 641 -13.54 26.32 -4.14
CA TRP A 641 -12.28 27.04 -3.90
C TRP A 641 -11.61 26.61 -2.58
N GLN A 642 -12.09 25.51 -1.99
CA GLN A 642 -11.60 25.04 -0.70
C GLN A 642 -10.19 24.44 -0.80
N LYS A 643 -9.57 24.24 0.35
CA LYS A 643 -8.14 23.99 0.44
C LYS A 643 -7.79 22.54 0.09
N ASN A 644 -8.56 21.60 0.63
CA ASN A 644 -8.22 20.19 0.62
C ASN A 644 -8.90 19.45 -0.53
N ASP A 645 -9.92 20.02 -1.17
CA ASP A 645 -10.63 19.30 -2.24
C ASP A 645 -11.15 20.19 -3.38
N GLY A 646 -10.61 21.41 -3.52
CA GLY A 646 -10.94 22.32 -4.63
C GLY A 646 -9.78 22.49 -5.62
N ILE A 647 -9.83 23.51 -6.47
CA ILE A 647 -8.73 23.78 -7.43
C ILE A 647 -7.34 23.90 -6.78
N LYS A 648 -7.27 24.33 -5.51
CA LYS A 648 -6.00 24.41 -4.75
C LYS A 648 -5.40 23.03 -4.47
N SER A 649 -6.25 22.03 -4.22
CA SER A 649 -5.80 20.68 -3.91
C SER A 649 -5.24 20.00 -5.15
N ALA A 650 -5.84 20.22 -6.33
CA ALA A 650 -5.30 19.79 -7.62
C ALA A 650 -3.89 20.36 -7.87
N VAL A 651 -3.64 21.64 -7.57
CA VAL A 651 -2.28 22.19 -7.70
C VAL A 651 -1.29 21.53 -6.73
N VAL A 652 -1.73 21.15 -5.53
CA VAL A 652 -0.86 20.44 -4.57
C VAL A 652 -0.59 19.00 -5.01
N GLY A 653 -1.59 18.32 -5.57
CA GLY A 653 -1.47 16.99 -6.16
C GLY A 653 -0.50 17.00 -7.34
N LEU A 654 -0.63 17.94 -8.27
CA LEU A 654 0.30 18.16 -9.39
C LEU A 654 1.76 18.26 -8.92
N LEU A 655 2.01 19.09 -7.90
CA LEU A 655 3.35 19.30 -7.37
C LEU A 655 3.90 18.05 -6.69
N SER A 656 3.14 17.42 -5.81
CA SER A 656 3.59 16.23 -5.05
C SER A 656 3.74 14.99 -5.93
N GLY A 657 2.82 14.81 -6.88
CA GLY A 657 2.86 13.80 -7.94
C GLY A 657 4.10 13.97 -8.81
N GLY A 658 4.35 15.17 -9.33
CA GLY A 658 5.54 15.47 -10.12
C GLY A 658 6.85 15.17 -9.39
N LEU A 659 6.93 15.51 -8.10
CA LEU A 659 8.09 15.16 -7.25
C LEU A 659 8.25 13.64 -7.05
N SER A 660 7.17 12.87 -7.23
CA SER A 660 7.11 11.41 -7.05
C SER A 660 7.15 10.63 -8.37
N GLY A 661 7.39 11.31 -9.51
CA GLY A 661 7.53 10.70 -10.83
C GLY A 661 6.29 10.75 -11.73
N TYR A 662 5.17 11.30 -11.26
CA TYR A 662 3.95 11.50 -12.05
C TYR A 662 4.11 12.77 -12.89
N ALA A 663 4.86 12.64 -14.00
CA ALA A 663 5.37 13.78 -14.75
C ALA A 663 4.32 14.51 -15.62
N LEU A 664 3.20 13.86 -15.94
CA LEU A 664 2.17 14.36 -16.85
C LEU A 664 0.81 14.17 -16.19
N ASN A 665 0.11 15.26 -15.88
CA ASN A 665 -1.21 15.33 -15.26
C ASN A 665 -2.09 16.37 -15.98
#